data_AF-A0A7C6XDB5-F1
#
_entry.id   AF-A0A7C6XDB5-F1
#
_cell.length_a   1.000
_cell.length_b   1.000
_cell.length_c   1.000
_cell.angle_alpha   90.00
_cell.angle_beta   90.00
_cell.angle_gamma   90.00
#
_symmetry.space_group_name_H-M   'P 1'
#
loop_
_entity.id
_entity.type
_entity.pdbx_description
1 polymer ?
#
loop_
_entity_poly.entity_id
_entity_poly.type
_entity_poly.pdbx_seq_one_letter_code
_entity_poly.pdbx_strand_id
1 'polypeptide(L)'
;DGLPDEVEERLGTDPRRPEVLEQVATFPATVKERPELDIVRVDFGNVGRDRWLWAVHTAKPYTFENAGLILYLDLDADPKTGRRDMGCEVTVGHSLGRPTANGFEPDGSPRAVPAPRVALVGGVLYLCHDATIRQEGGRTRLRFSILSETREPHRTVDGTGWVTALGPANSNRKPPVTLDELVANEGFERTEGLDLIWQLQADPANLVFSSVEAEREGMDYYDAEYRWPAVRGAGGSLTVTVPRAGRFYPAVVVYDTAGREAYELRIDGKVAGRFVAAEDDRRQRIYFLSRPVEFKGGEKLTLRTGGGGAHITEDLFLLAKKPPVRGRAFEIRHVQAEYVNRAGEGAIRLTWITTWPAQCTVTCGGQKLTEEKPVANHRVYIPAPATGATWRYRIEAPRPDGKQVSQTGTVALAPPKPFAGTAKHERIPLKVENPYPFPLDGFLVTSGVPFAKGELGDPDHVRLLDGAGREVPLQPVVAGRWGDGSIKWLRLSFSATVDAGKTATHTLEYGTQVSRAPARTPLACVWKGDTLQVETGPLRVEFERTRSGFPIAVWYDHNADGTFTSDESLTGDLPISARLHDTKAVSYTTLHAPRRIEIEESGPVRAVVKVTGSYQSGEGKPWFAYTTRFVFHAGSAMVRVHHTWGADDPGEEFVEFERIGLEFPLAAREEWSWRIGLGHGQEREGRDALSLRQLRDDSYTLEPAAPAGVKTERADGWIDLSNGRWGVTAAVRDFWQLYPKGIGVDAEGLKIDLCPDFPEGTYDGCSKLDEIKLYFALMRGKYRVRRGVQKQHDLLLAFHPGQADGDAARHVSQAFQEPLIAVCTPERYCDTLVFGEILPATAGRSPEYEKVCEGVYENYLRHRDATRGYGLLNFGDQFGERKVNWSNGEYDHHHAFLLQFIRTGDRRWYFLGDRAARHAIDVDTCHHGPRAGGVWIHAMGHTGGYFREQYEGSGIPGGGFTPSHTWTEGFCDWYFLSGDPTAAENAALVADYYGGAYLNNYDYSNCRDNGWHLLLTLATYRLTNDPYYLNAARIIVERTLERQTPGGGWHRQMVPGHCYCMPRHRGEANFMMGVLANGLAEYYRETSDQRVAQALLGGAKQVVAELWVEDANGFRYTSCPKMKGYIANNDMTAGMLFYAYRLGGDRQYADIAMRAMKAAFDGGIRSISHLRWTPRLIYHMDRVARGE
;
A
#
# COMPACT_ATOMS: atom_id res chain seq x y z
N ASP A 1 16.20 -2.20 57.65
CA ASP A 1 17.53 -2.82 57.37
C ASP A 1 18.57 -1.80 56.91
N GLY A 2 18.23 -0.51 56.79
CA GLY A 2 19.16 0.52 56.34
C GLY A 2 19.08 0.79 54.84
N LEU A 3 18.23 0.06 54.10
CA LEU A 3 17.84 0.42 52.74
C LEU A 3 16.89 1.63 52.79
N PRO A 4 17.12 2.67 51.97
CA PRO A 4 16.14 3.74 51.79
C PRO A 4 14.87 3.20 51.13
N ASP A 5 13.69 3.68 51.55
CA ASP A 5 12.39 3.26 51.00
C ASP A 5 12.33 3.33 49.45
N GLU A 6 12.96 4.33 48.84
CA GLU A 6 13.05 4.47 47.38
C GLU A 6 13.87 3.34 46.72
N VAL A 7 14.92 2.89 47.41
CA VAL A 7 15.74 1.76 46.95
C VAL A 7 14.99 0.46 47.16
N GLU A 8 14.28 0.32 48.26
CA GLU A 8 13.42 -0.83 48.53
C GLU A 8 12.35 -0.98 47.44
N GLU A 9 11.69 0.11 47.08
CA GLU A 9 10.73 0.13 45.98
C GLU A 9 11.36 -0.29 44.63
N ARG A 10 12.58 0.20 44.33
CA ARG A 10 13.34 -0.18 43.13
C ARG A 10 13.75 -1.66 43.13
N LEU A 11 14.14 -2.19 44.28
CA LEU A 11 14.51 -3.60 44.45
C LEU A 11 13.28 -4.52 44.55
N GLY A 12 12.08 -3.96 44.74
CA GLY A 12 10.86 -4.73 44.92
C GLY A 12 10.78 -5.42 46.28
N THR A 13 11.33 -4.77 47.32
CA THR A 13 11.27 -5.14 48.74
C THR A 13 10.20 -4.33 49.49
N ASP A 14 9.83 -4.73 50.72
CA ASP A 14 8.72 -4.11 51.46
C ASP A 14 9.28 -3.10 52.48
N PRO A 15 9.13 -1.78 52.27
CA PRO A 15 9.75 -0.77 53.13
C PRO A 15 9.26 -0.78 54.59
N ARG A 16 8.17 -1.50 54.86
CA ARG A 16 7.62 -1.66 56.21
C ARG A 16 8.19 -2.87 56.94
N ARG A 17 9.06 -3.65 56.29
CA ARG A 17 9.55 -4.91 56.84
C ARG A 17 10.99 -5.17 56.40
N PRO A 18 11.95 -5.17 57.33
CA PRO A 18 13.35 -5.34 56.98
C PRO A 18 13.63 -6.70 56.34
N GLU A 19 14.46 -6.74 55.30
CA GLU A 19 15.01 -7.97 54.76
C GLU A 19 15.98 -8.62 55.75
N VAL A 20 15.83 -9.93 55.94
CA VAL A 20 16.79 -10.73 56.68
C VAL A 20 17.71 -11.40 55.67
N LEU A 21 18.90 -10.82 55.50
CA LEU A 21 19.96 -11.40 54.67
C LEU A 21 20.88 -12.26 55.53
N GLU A 22 21.08 -13.51 55.12
CA GLU A 22 22.05 -14.41 55.73
C GLU A 22 23.38 -14.29 54.97
N GLN A 23 24.48 -14.19 55.69
CA GLN A 23 25.81 -14.25 55.07
C GLN A 23 26.03 -15.66 54.52
N VAL A 24 26.11 -15.79 53.20
CA VAL A 24 26.22 -17.09 52.51
C VAL A 24 27.63 -17.39 52.00
N ALA A 25 28.48 -16.36 51.84
CA ALA A 25 29.87 -16.54 51.46
C ALA A 25 30.76 -15.38 51.93
N THR A 26 32.03 -15.68 52.21
CA THR A 26 33.09 -14.71 52.47
C THR A 26 34.36 -15.11 51.73
N PHE A 27 35.08 -14.13 51.22
CA PHE A 27 36.29 -14.31 50.43
C PHE A 27 37.41 -13.41 50.97
N PRO A 28 38.67 -13.85 50.89
CA PRO A 28 39.80 -12.98 51.24
C PRO A 28 39.93 -11.85 50.22
N ALA A 29 40.22 -10.63 50.70
CA ALA A 29 40.54 -9.51 49.82
C ALA A 29 41.91 -9.76 49.14
N THR A 30 41.91 -9.96 47.83
CA THR A 30 43.13 -10.32 47.07
C THR A 30 43.48 -9.34 45.95
N VAL A 31 42.55 -8.50 45.53
CA VAL A 31 42.73 -7.58 44.40
C VAL A 31 43.11 -6.18 44.87
N LYS A 32 44.35 -5.77 44.58
CA LYS A 32 44.89 -4.45 45.00
C LYS A 32 44.64 -3.30 44.03
N GLU A 33 44.51 -3.58 42.73
CA GLU A 33 44.40 -2.53 41.68
C GLU A 33 43.00 -1.88 41.62
N ARG A 34 41.96 -2.67 41.86
CA ARG A 34 40.54 -2.26 41.83
C ARG A 34 39.81 -2.85 43.05
N PRO A 35 40.22 -2.49 44.29
CA PRO A 35 39.69 -3.10 45.51
C PRO A 35 38.18 -2.86 45.71
N GLU A 36 37.59 -1.88 45.02
CA GLU A 36 36.15 -1.66 44.96
C GLU A 36 35.38 -2.70 44.13
N LEU A 37 36.09 -3.53 43.36
CA LEU A 37 35.57 -4.67 42.61
C LEU A 37 36.05 -6.02 43.18
N ASP A 38 36.83 -6.03 44.27
CA ASP A 38 37.34 -7.21 44.98
C ASP A 38 36.25 -7.76 45.91
N ILE A 39 35.64 -8.89 45.60
CA ILE A 39 34.44 -9.40 46.29
C ILE A 39 34.88 -10.06 47.60
N VAL A 40 34.35 -9.60 48.74
CA VAL A 40 34.77 -10.10 50.07
C VAL A 40 33.64 -10.75 50.85
N ARG A 41 32.38 -10.42 50.56
CA ARG A 41 31.22 -11.01 51.24
C ARG A 41 29.99 -10.98 50.34
N VAL A 42 29.18 -12.02 50.42
CA VAL A 42 27.86 -12.09 49.80
C VAL A 42 26.83 -12.47 50.86
N ASP A 43 25.84 -11.60 51.03
CA ASP A 43 24.66 -11.88 51.84
C ASP A 43 23.47 -12.16 50.91
N PHE A 44 22.59 -13.07 51.33
CA PHE A 44 21.50 -13.58 50.51
C PHE A 44 20.24 -13.76 51.34
N GLY A 45 19.09 -13.36 50.80
CA GLY A 45 17.82 -13.49 51.50
C GLY A 45 16.60 -13.59 50.59
N ASN A 46 15.47 -13.95 51.21
CA ASN A 46 14.19 -14.09 50.54
C ASN A 46 13.32 -12.85 50.76
N VAL A 47 12.90 -12.20 49.68
CA VAL A 47 11.99 -11.05 49.72
C VAL A 47 10.53 -11.52 49.70
N GLY A 48 10.26 -12.71 49.19
CA GLY A 48 8.93 -13.33 49.25
C GLY A 48 8.70 -14.19 48.02
N ARG A 49 8.25 -15.43 48.22
CA ARG A 49 8.20 -16.46 47.18
C ARG A 49 9.54 -16.52 46.45
N ASP A 50 9.52 -16.77 45.16
CA ASP A 50 10.70 -16.91 44.32
C ASP A 50 11.48 -15.60 44.08
N ARG A 51 11.28 -14.55 44.89
CA ARG A 51 12.08 -13.31 44.84
C ARG A 51 13.20 -13.32 45.86
N TRP A 52 14.41 -13.11 45.37
CA TRP A 52 15.63 -13.19 46.16
C TRP A 52 16.45 -11.93 46.05
N LEU A 53 17.15 -11.57 47.12
CA LEU A 53 18.02 -10.40 47.21
C LEU A 53 19.43 -10.84 47.56
N TRP A 54 20.39 -10.41 46.76
CA TRP A 54 21.82 -10.56 46.99
C TRP A 54 22.41 -9.20 47.35
N ALA A 55 23.19 -9.13 48.42
CA ALA A 55 24.02 -7.98 48.75
C ALA A 55 25.49 -8.39 48.59
N VAL A 56 26.16 -7.77 47.63
CA VAL A 56 27.57 -8.03 47.31
C VAL A 56 28.41 -6.92 47.90
N HIS A 57 29.32 -7.31 48.79
CA HIS A 57 30.26 -6.43 49.44
C HIS A 57 31.65 -6.63 48.85
N THR A 58 32.32 -5.52 48.56
CA THR A 58 33.69 -5.49 48.06
C THR A 58 34.66 -4.89 49.08
N ALA A 59 35.97 -5.09 48.88
CA ALA A 59 37.02 -4.67 49.83
C ALA A 59 37.06 -3.14 50.05
N LYS A 60 36.54 -2.36 49.10
CA LYS A 60 36.20 -0.94 49.24
C LYS A 60 34.78 -0.70 48.70
N PRO A 61 34.09 0.41 49.06
CA PRO A 61 32.77 0.74 48.55
C PRO A 61 32.65 0.59 47.02
N TYR A 62 31.72 -0.24 46.55
CA TYR A 62 31.47 -0.52 45.13
C TYR A 62 30.99 0.74 44.39
N THR A 63 31.34 0.89 43.11
CA THR A 63 30.82 1.94 42.22
C THR A 63 30.45 1.37 40.86
N PHE A 64 29.53 2.01 40.13
CA PHE A 64 29.22 1.64 38.75
C PHE A 64 30.25 2.18 37.73
N GLU A 65 31.25 2.93 38.19
CA GLU A 65 32.24 3.57 37.33
C GLU A 65 33.17 2.53 36.70
N ASN A 66 33.09 2.41 35.38
CA ASN A 66 33.86 1.44 34.60
C ASN A 66 33.79 0.02 35.18
N ALA A 67 32.58 -0.39 35.62
CA ALA A 67 32.36 -1.63 36.35
C ALA A 67 31.26 -2.49 35.72
N GLY A 68 31.48 -3.80 35.76
CA GLY A 68 30.50 -4.83 35.49
C GLY A 68 30.55 -5.90 36.57
N LEU A 69 29.42 -6.58 36.76
CA LEU A 69 29.34 -7.75 37.63
C LEU A 69 28.37 -8.76 37.03
N ILE A 70 28.77 -10.03 37.04
CA ILE A 70 27.97 -11.17 36.60
C ILE A 70 27.86 -12.17 37.74
N LEU A 71 26.63 -12.49 38.11
CA LEU A 71 26.26 -13.53 39.05
C LEU A 71 25.72 -14.73 38.25
N TYR A 72 26.49 -15.81 38.24
CA TYR A 72 26.11 -17.10 37.69
C TYR A 72 25.32 -17.87 38.75
N LEU A 73 24.13 -18.34 38.40
CA LEU A 73 23.19 -19.02 39.28
C LEU A 73 22.87 -20.41 38.74
N ASP A 74 23.20 -21.42 39.52
CA ASP A 74 22.70 -22.79 39.40
C ASP A 74 21.56 -22.95 40.44
N LEU A 75 20.34 -22.97 39.91
CA LEU A 75 19.08 -22.89 40.63
C LEU A 75 18.62 -24.27 41.14
N ASP A 76 19.00 -25.36 40.47
CA ASP A 76 18.64 -26.74 40.82
C ASP A 76 19.76 -27.48 41.60
N ALA A 77 20.92 -26.85 41.72
CA ALA A 77 22.16 -27.35 42.32
C ALA A 77 22.75 -28.58 41.61
N ASP A 78 22.48 -28.78 40.32
CA ASP A 78 23.09 -29.79 39.47
C ASP A 78 24.07 -29.15 38.47
N PRO A 79 25.40 -29.36 38.63
CA PRO A 79 26.40 -28.81 37.70
C PRO A 79 26.29 -29.30 36.25
N LYS A 80 25.43 -30.27 35.97
CA LYS A 80 25.25 -30.86 34.65
C LYS A 80 24.13 -30.19 33.85
N THR A 81 23.31 -29.36 34.48
CA THR A 81 22.15 -28.71 33.85
C THR A 81 22.46 -27.23 33.53
N GLY A 82 21.66 -26.62 32.65
CA GLY A 82 21.83 -25.22 32.25
C GLY A 82 22.93 -25.01 31.20
N ARG A 83 23.58 -23.84 31.23
CA ARG A 83 24.61 -23.44 30.26
C ARG A 83 25.73 -24.48 30.16
N ARG A 84 25.94 -24.99 28.95
CA ARG A 84 27.04 -25.93 28.62
C ARG A 84 28.38 -25.35 29.07
N ASP A 85 29.20 -26.18 29.71
CA ASP A 85 30.52 -25.88 30.29
C ASP A 85 30.54 -24.99 31.55
N MET A 86 29.40 -24.44 31.99
CA MET A 86 29.30 -23.62 33.20
C MET A 86 28.42 -24.23 34.29
N GLY A 87 27.38 -24.98 33.93
CA GLY A 87 26.47 -25.64 34.87
C GLY A 87 25.59 -24.63 35.62
N CYS A 88 24.89 -23.75 34.89
CA CYS A 88 24.07 -22.69 35.46
C CYS A 88 22.88 -22.33 34.59
N GLU A 89 21.69 -22.18 35.17
CA GLU A 89 20.45 -21.91 34.42
C GLU A 89 20.29 -20.42 34.17
N VAL A 90 20.87 -19.55 35.01
CA VAL A 90 20.72 -18.11 34.88
C VAL A 90 22.03 -17.39 35.11
N THR A 91 22.34 -16.41 34.27
CA THR A 91 23.33 -15.38 34.57
C THR A 91 22.62 -14.05 34.71
N VAL A 92 22.79 -13.37 35.84
CA VAL A 92 22.22 -12.04 36.09
C VAL A 92 23.32 -11.08 36.51
N GLY A 93 23.17 -9.79 36.25
CA GLY A 93 24.21 -8.84 36.60
C GLY A 93 23.90 -7.41 36.20
N HIS A 94 24.96 -6.62 36.06
CA HIS A 94 24.87 -5.32 35.43
C HIS A 94 26.12 -4.96 34.61
N SER A 95 25.95 -4.01 33.69
CA SER A 95 27.01 -3.29 32.99
C SER A 95 26.82 -1.79 33.21
N LEU A 96 27.76 -1.12 33.89
CA LEU A 96 27.66 0.32 34.22
C LEU A 96 26.32 0.68 34.90
N GLY A 97 25.87 -0.18 35.81
CA GLY A 97 24.57 -0.04 36.51
C GLY A 97 23.33 -0.45 35.72
N ARG A 98 23.45 -0.79 34.42
CA ARG A 98 22.33 -1.31 33.62
C ARG A 98 22.19 -2.82 33.81
N PRO A 99 21.01 -3.34 34.22
CA PRO A 99 20.80 -4.76 34.43
C PRO A 99 21.05 -5.63 33.18
N THR A 100 21.56 -6.84 33.39
CA THR A 100 21.75 -7.85 32.35
C THR A 100 21.24 -9.22 32.84
N ALA A 101 20.66 -10.02 31.93
CA ALA A 101 20.33 -11.42 32.23
C ALA A 101 20.37 -12.32 31.00
N ASN A 102 20.76 -13.59 31.19
CA ASN A 102 20.62 -14.67 30.22
C ASN A 102 20.12 -15.93 30.93
N GLY A 103 19.25 -16.70 30.27
CA GLY A 103 18.67 -17.93 30.80
C GLY A 103 18.95 -19.14 29.92
N PHE A 104 19.00 -20.32 30.53
CA PHE A 104 19.26 -21.59 29.88
C PHE A 104 18.33 -22.65 30.46
N GLU A 105 17.73 -23.47 29.58
CA GLU A 105 17.02 -24.69 29.96
C GLU A 105 18.03 -25.75 30.46
N PRO A 106 17.57 -26.82 31.14
CA PRO A 106 18.46 -27.88 31.63
C PRO A 106 19.36 -28.54 30.57
N ASP A 107 18.98 -28.51 29.29
CA ASP A 107 19.77 -29.04 28.16
C ASP A 107 20.76 -28.03 27.54
N GLY A 108 20.80 -26.81 28.09
CA GLY A 108 21.64 -25.70 27.66
C GLY A 108 21.08 -24.85 26.52
N SER A 109 19.84 -25.09 26.08
CA SER A 109 19.17 -24.20 25.12
C SER A 109 18.79 -22.86 25.76
N PRO A 110 18.83 -21.72 25.02
CA PRO A 110 18.49 -20.41 25.58
C PRO A 110 17.02 -20.30 26.00
N ARG A 111 16.77 -19.61 27.12
CA ARG A 111 15.45 -19.31 27.68
C ARG A 111 15.35 -17.83 28.08
N ALA A 112 14.16 -17.24 27.93
CA ALA A 112 13.87 -15.88 28.41
C ALA A 112 13.79 -15.84 29.95
N VAL A 113 14.47 -14.86 30.55
CA VAL A 113 14.49 -14.62 32.00
C VAL A 113 14.45 -13.11 32.28
N PRO A 114 13.82 -12.66 33.37
CA PRO A 114 13.77 -11.25 33.71
C PRO A 114 15.16 -10.74 34.14
N ALA A 115 15.51 -9.52 33.74
CA ALA A 115 16.71 -8.86 34.24
C ALA A 115 16.60 -8.61 35.76
N PRO A 116 17.71 -8.61 36.51
CA PRO A 116 17.67 -8.30 37.93
C PRO A 116 17.34 -6.82 38.15
N ARG A 117 16.76 -6.50 39.30
CA ARG A 117 16.73 -5.14 39.83
C ARG A 117 18.05 -4.88 40.53
N VAL A 118 18.72 -3.80 40.19
CA VAL A 118 20.06 -3.49 40.71
C VAL A 118 20.03 -2.15 41.42
N ALA A 119 20.64 -2.05 42.61
CA ALA A 119 20.80 -0.79 43.34
C ALA A 119 22.14 -0.75 44.09
N LEU A 120 22.62 0.45 44.39
CA LEU A 120 23.85 0.68 45.15
C LEU A 120 23.53 1.52 46.38
N VAL A 121 23.78 0.99 47.58
CA VAL A 121 23.51 1.68 48.85
C VAL A 121 24.75 1.61 49.73
N GLY A 122 25.29 2.76 50.10
CA GLY A 122 26.46 2.82 50.99
C GLY A 122 27.70 2.06 50.49
N GLY A 123 27.84 1.87 49.17
CA GLY A 123 28.92 1.08 48.56
C GLY A 123 28.66 -0.43 48.51
N VAL A 124 27.46 -0.90 48.85
CA VAL A 124 27.04 -2.31 48.74
C VAL A 124 26.15 -2.45 47.51
N LEU A 125 26.48 -3.42 46.65
CA LEU A 125 25.72 -3.70 45.43
C LEU A 125 24.60 -4.69 45.75
N TYR A 126 23.36 -4.26 45.54
CA TYR A 126 22.17 -5.09 45.67
C TYR A 126 21.69 -5.56 44.31
N LEU A 127 21.44 -6.86 44.17
CA LEU A 127 20.74 -7.46 43.03
C LEU A 127 19.51 -8.20 43.54
N CYS A 128 18.34 -7.92 42.99
CA CYS A 128 17.11 -8.65 43.29
C CYS A 128 16.57 -9.32 42.03
N HIS A 129 16.35 -10.64 42.09
CA HIS A 129 15.95 -11.43 40.94
C HIS A 129 14.90 -12.48 41.32
N ASP A 130 13.98 -12.73 40.38
CA ASP A 130 12.88 -13.67 40.54
C ASP A 130 13.27 -15.01 39.87
N ALA A 131 13.48 -16.04 40.67
CA ALA A 131 13.86 -17.37 40.23
C ALA A 131 13.38 -18.45 41.20
N THR A 132 12.87 -19.56 40.70
CA THR A 132 12.57 -20.74 41.53
C THR A 132 13.87 -21.45 41.86
N ILE A 133 14.27 -21.44 43.13
CA ILE A 133 15.51 -22.08 43.61
C ILE A 133 15.16 -23.31 44.44
N ARG A 134 15.93 -24.40 44.23
CA ARG A 134 15.77 -25.67 44.95
C ARG A 134 15.72 -25.47 46.46
N GLN A 135 14.74 -26.14 47.08
CA GLN A 135 14.59 -26.21 48.53
C GLN A 135 15.03 -27.58 49.03
N GLU A 136 15.86 -27.62 50.08
CA GLU A 136 16.33 -28.84 50.74
C GLU A 136 16.31 -28.64 52.26
N GLY A 137 15.64 -29.53 52.99
CA GLY A 137 15.59 -29.45 54.46
C GLY A 137 14.96 -28.17 55.03
N GLY A 138 14.04 -27.53 54.29
CA GLY A 138 13.44 -26.25 54.69
C GLY A 138 14.35 -25.04 54.50
N ARG A 139 15.42 -25.16 53.71
CA ARG A 139 16.33 -24.07 53.33
C ARG A 139 16.51 -24.03 51.82
N THR A 140 16.91 -22.88 51.30
CA THR A 140 17.27 -22.75 49.89
C THR A 140 18.66 -23.30 49.66
N ARG A 141 18.82 -24.18 48.67
CA ARG A 141 20.13 -24.66 48.23
C ARG A 141 20.40 -24.14 46.83
N LEU A 142 21.48 -23.38 46.68
CA LEU A 142 21.89 -22.84 45.38
C LEU A 142 23.40 -22.94 45.21
N ARG A 143 23.87 -23.08 43.97
CA ARG A 143 25.29 -22.89 43.65
C ARG A 143 25.42 -21.58 42.86
N PHE A 144 26.36 -20.73 43.23
CA PHE A 144 26.61 -19.48 42.51
C PHE A 144 28.09 -19.18 42.33
N SER A 145 28.40 -18.34 41.34
CA SER A 145 29.73 -17.77 41.14
C SER A 145 29.56 -16.30 40.75
N ILE A 146 30.43 -15.43 41.23
CA ILE A 146 30.41 -14.01 40.90
C ILE A 146 31.70 -13.64 40.19
N LEU A 147 31.56 -12.87 39.11
CA LEU A 147 32.65 -12.28 38.36
C LEU A 147 32.49 -10.77 38.37
N SER A 148 33.52 -10.03 38.81
CA SER A 148 33.60 -8.59 38.64
C SER A 148 34.57 -8.24 37.52
N GLU A 149 34.28 -7.17 36.78
CA GLU A 149 35.01 -6.82 35.56
C GLU A 149 35.06 -5.30 35.35
N THR A 150 36.08 -4.84 34.62
CA THR A 150 36.09 -3.49 34.05
C THR A 150 35.48 -3.51 32.65
N ARG A 151 34.88 -2.40 32.21
CA ARG A 151 34.30 -2.28 30.86
C ARG A 151 35.30 -1.76 29.84
N GLU A 152 36.19 -0.86 30.25
CA GLU A 152 37.21 -0.25 29.40
C GLU A 152 38.57 -0.13 30.12
N PRO A 153 39.62 -0.86 29.66
CA PRO A 153 39.51 -2.01 28.76
C PRO A 153 38.70 -3.13 29.43
N HIS A 154 38.05 -3.98 28.63
CA HIS A 154 37.31 -5.10 29.17
C HIS A 154 38.26 -6.15 29.77
N ARG A 155 38.24 -6.32 31.09
CA ARG A 155 39.01 -7.36 31.80
C ARG A 155 38.27 -7.84 33.04
N THR A 156 38.37 -9.13 33.33
CA THR A 156 38.02 -9.69 34.63
C THR A 156 38.93 -9.11 35.71
N VAL A 157 38.35 -8.72 36.84
CA VAL A 157 39.05 -8.16 37.99
C VAL A 157 39.09 -9.18 39.13
N ASP A 158 37.95 -9.75 39.48
CA ASP A 158 37.83 -10.77 40.52
C ASP A 158 36.81 -11.85 40.11
N GLY A 159 36.96 -13.05 40.66
CA GLY A 159 36.10 -14.20 40.41
C GLY A 159 36.06 -15.13 41.62
N THR A 160 34.88 -15.34 42.20
CA THR A 160 34.72 -16.10 43.45
C THR A 160 34.91 -17.61 43.32
N GLY A 161 34.85 -18.13 42.08
CA GLY A 161 34.60 -19.55 41.84
C GLY A 161 33.20 -19.99 42.29
N TRP A 162 32.89 -21.27 42.09
CA TRP A 162 31.59 -21.85 42.46
C TRP A 162 31.48 -22.08 43.97
N VAL A 163 30.47 -21.45 44.58
CA VAL A 163 30.10 -21.60 45.99
C VAL A 163 28.75 -22.30 46.08
N THR A 164 28.65 -23.32 46.93
CA THR A 164 27.35 -23.89 47.31
C THR A 164 26.90 -23.24 48.61
N ALA A 165 25.72 -22.61 48.60
CA ALA A 165 25.17 -21.91 49.74
C ALA A 165 23.84 -22.53 50.21
N LEU A 166 23.63 -22.48 51.51
CA LEU A 166 22.34 -22.72 52.15
C LEU A 166 21.81 -21.38 52.65
N GLY A 167 20.74 -20.90 52.02
CA GLY A 167 20.07 -19.65 52.37
C GLY A 167 18.78 -19.87 53.17
N PRO A 168 18.04 -18.79 53.45
CA PRO A 168 16.73 -18.88 54.09
C PRO A 168 15.73 -19.64 53.22
N ALA A 169 14.68 -20.18 53.84
CA ALA A 169 13.59 -20.87 53.13
C ALA A 169 12.87 -19.94 52.15
N ASN A 170 12.35 -20.50 51.06
CA ASN A 170 11.41 -19.81 50.19
C ASN A 170 10.13 -19.45 50.97
N SER A 171 9.87 -18.16 51.15
CA SER A 171 8.72 -17.70 51.92
C SER A 171 7.43 -17.81 51.13
N ASN A 172 6.32 -18.15 51.78
CA ASN A 172 4.99 -18.04 51.16
C ASN A 172 4.49 -16.59 51.05
N ARG A 173 5.23 -15.60 51.60
CA ARG A 173 4.92 -14.17 51.51
C ARG A 173 4.86 -13.73 50.05
N LYS A 174 3.76 -13.10 49.64
CA LYS A 174 3.69 -12.45 48.33
C LYS A 174 4.70 -11.29 48.31
N PRO A 175 5.63 -11.24 47.33
CA PRO A 175 6.52 -10.10 47.22
C PRO A 175 5.73 -8.84 46.83
N PRO A 176 6.21 -7.64 47.18
CA PRO A 176 5.64 -6.38 46.71
C PRO A 176 5.62 -6.34 45.18
N VAL A 177 4.47 -5.97 44.61
CA VAL A 177 4.36 -5.75 43.17
C VAL A 177 4.97 -4.39 42.86
N THR A 178 6.07 -4.37 42.10
CA THR A 178 6.63 -3.10 41.61
C THR A 178 5.73 -2.52 40.53
N LEU A 179 5.92 -1.24 40.21
CA LEU A 179 5.15 -0.59 39.15
C LEU A 179 5.29 -1.35 37.81
N ASP A 180 6.48 -1.82 37.49
CA ASP A 180 6.77 -2.57 36.26
C ASP A 180 6.15 -3.97 36.21
N GLU A 181 5.73 -4.50 37.35
CA GLU A 181 5.09 -5.80 37.49
C GLU A 181 3.57 -5.72 37.50
N LEU A 182 3.02 -4.51 37.52
CA LEU A 182 1.59 -4.28 37.57
C LEU A 182 0.91 -4.85 36.32
N VAL A 183 -0.09 -5.71 36.54
CA VAL A 183 -0.90 -6.35 35.48
C VAL A 183 -2.37 -5.98 35.53
N ALA A 184 -2.80 -5.28 36.57
CA ALA A 184 -4.19 -4.89 36.79
C ALA A 184 -4.27 -3.59 37.59
N ASN A 185 -5.40 -2.91 37.50
CA ASN A 185 -5.63 -1.65 38.20
C ASN A 185 -5.81 -1.86 39.71
N GLU A 186 -5.25 -0.95 40.51
CA GLU A 186 -5.39 -0.90 41.97
C GLU A 186 -5.99 0.45 42.38
N GLY A 187 -7.23 0.45 42.85
CA GLY A 187 -7.93 1.67 43.27
C GLY A 187 -8.46 2.56 42.13
N PHE A 188 -8.12 2.22 40.88
CA PHE A 188 -8.56 2.90 39.67
C PHE A 188 -9.70 2.17 38.93
N GLU A 189 -10.60 2.95 38.37
CA GLU A 189 -11.55 2.56 37.32
C GLU A 189 -11.18 3.24 35.99
N ARG A 190 -11.82 2.84 34.90
CA ARG A 190 -11.52 3.33 33.54
C ARG A 190 -12.77 3.80 32.82
N THR A 191 -12.60 4.83 32.00
CA THR A 191 -13.57 5.24 30.98
C THR A 191 -12.85 5.62 29.67
N GLU A 192 -13.62 5.94 28.63
CA GLU A 192 -13.12 6.25 27.29
C GLU A 192 -14.09 7.14 26.50
N GLY A 193 -13.57 7.72 25.41
CA GLY A 193 -14.31 8.55 24.44
C GLY A 193 -13.80 9.98 24.42
N LEU A 194 -13.39 10.44 23.23
CA LEU A 194 -12.93 11.83 23.04
C LEU A 194 -14.05 12.85 23.28
N ASP A 195 -15.30 12.51 22.94
CA ASP A 195 -16.49 13.30 23.25
C ASP A 195 -16.61 13.56 24.76
N LEU A 196 -16.40 12.52 25.57
CA LEU A 196 -16.45 12.60 27.02
C LEU A 196 -15.25 13.39 27.55
N ILE A 197 -14.04 13.19 27.01
CA ILE A 197 -12.85 13.96 27.39
C ILE A 197 -13.11 15.46 27.21
N TRP A 198 -13.66 15.88 26.07
CA TRP A 198 -13.98 17.29 25.84
C TRP A 198 -15.04 17.83 26.79
N GLN A 199 -16.09 17.04 27.08
CA GLN A 199 -17.11 17.44 28.06
C GLN A 199 -16.51 17.62 29.45
N LEU A 200 -15.63 16.71 29.88
CA LEU A 200 -14.97 16.78 31.18
C LEU A 200 -13.99 17.96 31.27
N GLN A 201 -13.26 18.25 30.18
CA GLN A 201 -12.37 19.41 30.10
C GLN A 201 -13.14 20.74 30.16
N ALA A 202 -14.33 20.79 29.54
CA ALA A 202 -15.14 22.01 29.46
C ALA A 202 -15.99 22.28 30.72
N ASP A 203 -16.23 21.28 31.57
CA ASP A 203 -17.02 21.45 32.79
C ASP A 203 -16.25 22.26 33.85
N PRO A 204 -16.69 23.49 34.18
CA PRO A 204 -16.00 24.36 35.13
C PRO A 204 -16.01 23.82 36.57
N ALA A 205 -16.80 22.79 36.87
CA ALA A 205 -16.75 22.11 38.15
C ALA A 205 -15.46 21.29 38.33
N ASN A 206 -14.85 20.84 37.23
CA ASN A 206 -13.61 20.07 37.24
C ASN A 206 -12.38 20.98 37.30
N LEU A 207 -11.24 20.44 37.74
CA LEU A 207 -9.93 21.07 37.54
C LEU A 207 -9.14 20.28 36.52
N VAL A 208 -8.59 20.97 35.54
CA VAL A 208 -7.82 20.39 34.43
C VAL A 208 -6.39 20.90 34.51
N PHE A 209 -5.43 19.98 34.44
CA PHE A 209 -4.02 20.28 34.45
C PHE A 209 -3.38 19.72 33.17
N SER A 210 -2.76 20.61 32.39
CA SER A 210 -1.97 20.22 31.23
C SER A 210 -0.73 19.49 31.67
N SER A 211 -0.46 18.30 31.10
CA SER A 211 0.77 17.56 31.39
C SER A 211 2.04 18.32 30.98
N VAL A 212 1.92 19.20 29.97
CA VAL A 212 3.03 20.00 29.43
C VAL A 212 3.47 21.09 30.41
N GLU A 213 2.54 21.60 31.21
CA GLU A 213 2.77 22.66 32.20
C GLU A 213 3.15 22.12 33.59
N ALA A 214 3.07 20.80 33.79
CA ALA A 214 3.44 20.14 35.03
C ALA A 214 4.94 20.27 35.35
N GLU A 215 5.30 20.10 36.62
CA GLU A 215 6.68 19.82 37.03
C GLU A 215 7.03 18.40 36.55
N ARG A 216 8.15 18.23 35.81
CA ARG A 216 8.48 16.98 35.12
C ARG A 216 9.87 16.48 35.49
N GLU A 217 9.99 15.18 35.70
CA GLU A 217 11.26 14.49 35.90
C GLU A 217 11.33 13.26 35.00
N GLY A 218 12.35 13.14 34.16
CA GLY A 218 12.50 11.98 33.26
C GLY A 218 11.41 11.84 32.18
N MET A 219 10.62 12.89 31.93
CA MET A 219 9.57 12.91 30.90
C MET A 219 9.73 14.11 29.97
N ASP A 220 9.63 13.85 28.66
CA ASP A 220 9.81 14.83 27.61
C ASP A 220 8.48 15.29 27.02
N TYR A 221 8.49 16.50 26.46
CA TYR A 221 7.38 16.94 25.63
C TYR A 221 7.21 15.99 24.44
N TYR A 222 6.01 15.46 24.26
CA TYR A 222 5.71 14.60 23.13
C TYR A 222 5.40 15.48 21.91
N ASP A 223 6.44 15.82 21.15
CA ASP A 223 6.30 16.53 19.88
C ASP A 223 5.76 15.58 18.79
N ALA A 224 4.49 15.22 18.93
CA ALA A 224 3.77 14.40 17.97
C ALA A 224 2.75 15.23 17.22
N GLU A 225 2.91 15.22 15.91
CA GLU A 225 1.93 15.76 15.00
C GLU A 225 0.56 15.09 15.27
N TYR A 226 -0.51 15.87 15.15
CA TYR A 226 -1.89 15.34 15.19
C TYR A 226 -2.40 14.84 16.54
N ARG A 227 -1.71 15.13 17.64
CA ARG A 227 -2.15 14.78 19.00
C ARG A 227 -2.50 16.01 19.84
N TRP A 228 -3.22 15.73 20.93
CA TRP A 228 -3.34 16.70 22.01
C TRP A 228 -1.94 16.91 22.62
N PRO A 229 -1.60 18.13 23.10
CA PRO A 229 -0.35 18.36 23.80
C PRO A 229 -0.17 17.33 24.92
N ALA A 230 0.98 16.68 24.95
CA ALA A 230 1.23 15.56 25.82
C ALA A 230 2.71 15.50 26.20
N VAL A 231 3.01 14.64 27.16
CA VAL A 231 4.36 14.28 27.57
C VAL A 231 4.52 12.76 27.52
N ARG A 232 5.75 12.30 27.37
CA ARG A 232 6.06 10.86 27.33
C ARG A 232 7.34 10.57 28.08
N GLY A 233 7.50 9.37 28.61
CA GLY A 233 8.73 8.97 29.28
C GLY A 233 8.52 7.76 30.20
N ALA A 234 9.44 6.82 30.14
CA ALA A 234 9.47 5.66 31.03
C ALA A 234 10.35 5.96 32.25
N GLY A 235 9.92 5.52 33.44
CA GLY A 235 10.61 5.75 34.71
C GLY A 235 10.59 7.19 35.18
N GLY A 236 9.75 8.04 34.60
CA GLY A 236 9.61 9.45 34.95
C GLY A 236 8.42 9.78 35.86
N SER A 237 8.21 11.07 36.10
CA SER A 237 7.07 11.58 36.85
C SER A 237 6.57 12.95 36.37
N LEU A 238 5.28 13.22 36.63
CA LEU A 238 4.60 14.50 36.45
C LEU A 238 4.00 14.94 37.78
N THR A 239 4.23 16.18 38.20
CA THR A 239 3.68 16.74 39.43
C THR A 239 2.92 18.03 39.16
N VAL A 240 1.71 18.12 39.70
CA VAL A 240 0.88 19.33 39.69
C VAL A 240 0.45 19.70 41.11
N THR A 241 0.21 20.99 41.35
CA THR A 241 -0.21 21.49 42.66
C THR A 241 -1.70 21.81 42.65
N VAL A 242 -2.46 21.28 43.60
CA VAL A 242 -3.91 21.48 43.66
C VAL A 242 -4.22 22.93 44.06
N PRO A 243 -4.94 23.71 43.23
CA PRO A 243 -5.06 25.16 43.42
C PRO A 243 -6.09 25.56 44.49
N ARG A 244 -7.06 24.68 44.79
CA ARG A 244 -8.14 24.98 45.74
C ARG A 244 -8.69 23.73 46.42
N ALA A 245 -9.33 23.93 47.56
CA ALA A 245 -10.07 22.90 48.26
C ALA A 245 -11.25 22.35 47.45
N GLY A 246 -11.59 21.08 47.69
CA GLY A 246 -12.78 20.43 47.15
C GLY A 246 -12.69 18.90 47.17
N ARG A 247 -13.82 18.26 46.95
CA ARG A 247 -13.94 16.81 46.86
C ARG A 247 -13.94 16.37 45.41
N PHE A 248 -12.92 15.63 44.98
CA PHE A 248 -12.73 15.29 43.57
C PHE A 248 -12.34 13.83 43.37
N TYR A 249 -12.55 13.32 42.16
CA TYR A 249 -11.99 12.06 41.66
C TYR A 249 -10.76 12.38 40.80
N PRO A 250 -9.53 12.17 41.32
CA PRO A 250 -8.33 12.29 40.49
C PRO A 250 -8.37 11.35 39.29
N ALA A 251 -8.03 11.89 38.12
CA ALA A 251 -8.01 11.15 36.87
C ALA A 251 -6.82 11.54 35.99
N VAL A 252 -6.45 10.64 35.09
CA VAL A 252 -5.34 10.79 34.15
C VAL A 252 -5.82 10.39 32.77
N VAL A 253 -5.55 11.23 31.77
CA VAL A 253 -5.77 10.93 30.36
C VAL A 253 -4.46 10.42 29.77
N VAL A 254 -4.47 9.18 29.28
CA VAL A 254 -3.32 8.56 28.62
C VAL A 254 -3.69 8.14 27.21
N TYR A 255 -2.71 8.08 26.32
CA TYR A 255 -2.87 7.55 24.98
C TYR A 255 -2.32 6.13 24.91
N ASP A 256 -3.20 5.14 24.78
CA ASP A 256 -2.85 3.72 24.84
C ASP A 256 -2.14 3.29 23.55
N THR A 257 -0.81 3.18 23.61
CA THR A 257 0.02 2.70 22.50
C THR A 257 0.31 1.21 22.61
N ALA A 258 1.14 0.66 21.72
CA ALA A 258 1.45 -0.76 21.78
C ALA A 258 2.33 -1.08 22.99
N GLY A 259 1.90 -2.07 23.77
CA GLY A 259 2.61 -2.59 24.93
C GLY A 259 1.98 -2.17 26.24
N ARG A 260 2.34 -2.89 27.30
CA ARG A 260 1.86 -2.63 28.66
C ARG A 260 2.56 -1.43 29.29
N GLU A 261 1.79 -0.42 29.67
CA GLU A 261 2.25 0.80 30.33
C GLU A 261 1.63 0.92 31.73
N ALA A 262 2.45 0.89 32.78
CA ALA A 262 2.00 1.01 34.16
C ALA A 262 2.19 2.42 34.73
N TYR A 263 1.23 2.86 35.56
CA TYR A 263 1.20 4.19 36.17
C TYR A 263 0.84 4.13 37.66
N GLU A 264 1.42 5.01 38.47
CA GLU A 264 1.12 5.17 39.90
C GLU A 264 0.80 6.63 40.21
N LEU A 265 -0.33 6.88 40.87
CA LEU A 265 -0.72 8.22 41.33
C LEU A 265 -0.42 8.36 42.82
N ARG A 266 0.26 9.43 43.19
CA ARG A 266 0.57 9.81 44.58
C ARG A 266 -0.03 11.16 44.95
N ILE A 267 -0.46 11.30 46.19
CA ILE A 267 -0.93 12.56 46.80
C ILE A 267 -0.04 12.83 48.02
N ASP A 268 0.69 13.94 48.00
CA ASP A 268 1.71 14.29 49.01
C ASP A 268 2.66 13.11 49.33
N GLY A 269 3.15 12.46 48.26
CA GLY A 269 4.08 11.32 48.35
C GLY A 269 3.46 9.97 48.70
N LYS A 270 2.17 9.91 49.08
CA LYS A 270 1.47 8.67 49.41
C LYS A 270 0.76 8.08 48.19
N VAL A 271 0.90 6.78 47.97
CA VAL A 271 0.22 6.06 46.88
C VAL A 271 -1.30 6.13 47.06
N ALA A 272 -1.97 6.74 46.08
CA ALA A 272 -3.44 6.83 46.01
C ALA A 272 -4.05 5.71 45.15
N GLY A 273 -3.32 5.24 44.13
CA GLY A 273 -3.71 4.10 43.30
C GLY A 273 -2.73 3.86 42.14
N ARG A 274 -2.94 2.78 41.40
CA ARG A 274 -2.14 2.38 40.24
C ARG A 274 -3.01 1.85 39.10
N PHE A 275 -2.58 1.98 37.85
CA PHE A 275 -3.31 1.43 36.71
C PHE A 275 -2.37 1.01 35.57
N VAL A 276 -2.92 0.21 34.65
CA VAL A 276 -2.21 -0.31 33.47
C VAL A 276 -3.00 0.06 32.21
N ALA A 277 -2.33 0.66 31.23
CA ALA A 277 -2.81 0.79 29.85
C ALA A 277 -2.17 -0.30 29.00
N ALA A 278 -3.00 -1.09 28.30
CA ALA A 278 -2.58 -2.28 27.55
C ALA A 278 -3.68 -2.76 26.57
N GLU A 279 -4.58 -1.88 26.13
CA GLU A 279 -5.57 -2.24 25.10
C GLU A 279 -4.95 -2.22 23.69
N ASP A 280 -3.78 -1.58 23.56
CA ASP A 280 -2.96 -1.49 22.34
C ASP A 280 -3.74 -0.95 21.13
N ASP A 281 -4.75 -0.11 21.39
CA ASP A 281 -5.75 0.26 20.41
C ASP A 281 -5.58 1.68 19.86
N ARG A 282 -4.60 2.46 20.33
CA ARG A 282 -4.35 3.83 19.88
C ARG A 282 -5.51 4.79 20.16
N ARG A 283 -6.15 4.66 21.32
CA ARG A 283 -7.21 5.58 21.80
C ARG A 283 -6.80 6.27 23.09
N GLN A 284 -7.39 7.44 23.31
CA GLN A 284 -7.34 8.12 24.60
C GLN A 284 -8.15 7.34 25.64
N ARG A 285 -7.57 7.14 26.82
CA ARG A 285 -8.16 6.46 27.96
C ARG A 285 -8.13 7.38 29.17
N ILE A 286 -9.21 7.37 29.95
CA ILE A 286 -9.23 8.08 31.24
C ILE A 286 -9.22 7.02 32.34
N TYR A 287 -8.19 7.06 33.18
CA TYR A 287 -8.13 6.28 34.42
C TYR A 287 -8.41 7.22 35.57
N PHE A 288 -9.36 6.88 36.44
CA PHE A 288 -9.74 7.71 37.59
C PHE A 288 -9.85 6.89 38.87
N LEU A 289 -9.56 7.50 40.02
CA LEU A 289 -9.72 6.83 41.31
C LEU A 289 -11.18 6.44 41.53
N SER A 290 -11.41 5.22 41.99
CA SER A 290 -12.76 4.67 42.25
C SER A 290 -13.54 5.41 43.35
N ARG A 291 -12.82 6.14 44.22
CA ARG A 291 -13.35 6.93 45.34
C ARG A 291 -12.81 8.36 45.26
N PRO A 292 -13.60 9.36 45.67
CA PRO A 292 -13.15 10.75 45.68
C PRO A 292 -12.22 11.01 46.87
N VAL A 293 -11.36 12.01 46.72
CA VAL A 293 -10.43 12.52 47.72
C VAL A 293 -10.82 13.96 48.10
N GLU A 294 -10.71 14.27 49.38
CA GLU A 294 -10.88 15.64 49.90
C GLU A 294 -9.54 16.38 49.82
N PHE A 295 -9.52 17.51 49.11
CA PHE A 295 -8.36 18.40 49.01
C PHE A 295 -8.63 19.70 49.76
N LYS A 296 -7.57 20.27 50.33
CA LYS A 296 -7.54 21.57 51.02
C LYS A 296 -6.95 22.68 50.13
N GLY A 297 -6.29 22.31 49.03
CA GLY A 297 -5.48 23.21 48.21
C GLY A 297 -4.03 23.24 48.72
N GLY A 298 -3.09 23.14 47.79
CA GLY A 298 -1.65 23.05 48.04
C GLY A 298 -1.07 21.63 47.95
N GLU A 299 -1.90 20.59 47.97
CA GLU A 299 -1.43 19.20 47.83
C GLU A 299 -0.72 18.98 46.49
N LYS A 300 0.31 18.11 46.50
CA LYS A 300 1.06 17.69 45.33
C LYS A 300 0.49 16.39 44.78
N LEU A 301 0.00 16.43 43.55
CA LEU A 301 -0.45 15.27 42.80
C LEU A 301 0.65 14.81 41.85
N THR A 302 1.26 13.65 42.13
CA THR A 302 2.41 13.13 41.37
C THR A 302 2.02 11.83 40.67
N LEU A 303 2.07 11.82 39.33
CA LEU A 303 1.94 10.62 38.50
C LEU A 303 3.34 10.08 38.20
N ARG A 304 3.58 8.80 38.47
CA ARG A 304 4.81 8.08 38.11
C ARG A 304 4.53 7.04 37.03
N THR A 305 5.49 6.82 36.15
CA THR A 305 5.42 5.84 35.05
C THR A 305 6.36 4.67 35.29
N GLY A 306 5.99 3.48 34.86
CA GLY A 306 6.88 2.31 34.81
C GLY A 306 8.05 2.49 33.82
N GLY A 307 8.97 1.54 33.79
CA GLY A 307 10.17 1.50 32.96
C GLY A 307 9.97 0.96 31.54
N GLY A 308 8.74 0.62 31.12
CA GLY A 308 8.45 0.01 29.83
C GLY A 308 7.24 0.61 29.12
N GLY A 309 7.41 0.97 27.85
CA GLY A 309 6.37 1.61 27.02
C GLY A 309 6.65 3.10 26.77
N ALA A 310 5.74 3.78 26.07
CA ALA A 310 5.91 5.20 25.72
C ALA A 310 5.42 6.12 26.85
N HIS A 311 4.40 5.69 27.58
CA HIS A 311 3.74 6.42 28.65
C HIS A 311 3.23 7.81 28.24
N ILE A 312 2.51 7.87 27.12
CA ILE A 312 1.99 9.13 26.60
C ILE A 312 0.85 9.61 27.49
N THR A 313 1.10 10.70 28.21
CA THR A 313 0.16 11.31 29.15
C THR A 313 -0.29 12.67 28.61
N GLU A 314 -1.59 12.86 28.43
CA GLU A 314 -2.17 14.08 27.86
C GLU A 314 -2.50 15.10 28.96
N ASP A 315 -3.44 14.78 29.86
CA ASP A 315 -3.90 15.69 30.93
C ASP A 315 -4.09 14.94 32.27
N LEU A 316 -4.03 15.70 33.37
CA LEU A 316 -4.51 15.25 34.68
C LEU A 316 -5.79 16.02 35.04
N PHE A 317 -6.78 15.33 35.60
CA PHE A 317 -8.03 15.95 36.05
C PHE A 317 -8.28 15.72 37.54
N LEU A 318 -8.99 16.67 38.15
CA LEU A 318 -9.74 16.46 39.40
C LEU A 318 -11.23 16.62 39.06
N LEU A 319 -11.94 15.50 38.95
CA LEU A 319 -13.33 15.48 38.49
C LEU A 319 -14.31 15.65 39.67
N ALA A 320 -15.24 16.60 39.57
CA ALA A 320 -16.21 16.88 40.64
C ALA A 320 -17.26 15.77 40.80
N LYS A 321 -17.51 15.00 39.75
CA LYS A 321 -18.43 13.86 39.73
C LYS A 321 -17.72 12.62 39.22
N LYS A 322 -18.16 11.45 39.69
CA LYS A 322 -17.67 10.17 39.18
C LYS A 322 -18.07 10.03 37.70
N PRO A 323 -17.11 9.89 36.76
CA PRO A 323 -17.45 9.65 35.36
C PRO A 323 -18.03 8.24 35.17
N PRO A 324 -18.77 7.98 34.07
CA PRO A 324 -19.29 6.64 33.79
C PRO A 324 -18.15 5.66 33.51
N VAL A 325 -18.21 4.45 34.06
CA VAL A 325 -17.26 3.38 33.73
C VAL A 325 -17.58 2.84 32.34
N ARG A 326 -16.61 2.92 31.42
CA ARG A 326 -16.72 2.44 30.03
C ARG A 326 -15.53 1.55 29.70
N GLY A 327 -15.69 0.64 28.75
CA GLY A 327 -14.63 -0.22 28.26
C GLY A 327 -14.89 -0.67 26.84
N ARG A 328 -13.82 -1.08 26.16
CA ARG A 328 -13.84 -1.44 24.75
C ARG A 328 -15.00 -2.38 24.44
N ALA A 329 -15.86 -1.96 23.52
CA ALA A 329 -16.90 -2.83 22.98
C ALA A 329 -16.25 -3.89 22.08
N PHE A 330 -16.57 -5.16 22.31
CA PHE A 330 -16.14 -6.29 21.49
C PHE A 330 -17.33 -6.79 20.67
N GLU A 331 -17.47 -6.28 19.43
CA GLU A 331 -18.59 -6.58 18.55
C GLU A 331 -18.13 -7.07 17.16
N ILE A 332 -18.94 -7.95 16.56
CA ILE A 332 -18.91 -8.28 15.13
C ILE A 332 -20.01 -7.45 14.46
N ARG A 333 -19.65 -6.63 13.47
CA ARG A 333 -20.55 -5.68 12.79
C ARG A 333 -20.51 -5.89 11.29
N HIS A 334 -21.53 -5.38 10.60
CA HIS A 334 -21.60 -5.32 9.14
C HIS A 334 -21.36 -6.67 8.43
N VAL A 335 -21.84 -7.78 9.01
CA VAL A 335 -21.75 -9.09 8.36
C VAL A 335 -22.57 -9.09 7.08
N GLN A 336 -21.92 -9.42 5.97
CA GLN A 336 -22.57 -9.67 4.69
C GLN A 336 -22.16 -11.04 4.15
N ALA A 337 -23.13 -11.76 3.60
CA ALA A 337 -22.95 -13.10 3.06
C ALA A 337 -23.62 -13.16 1.69
N GLU A 338 -22.86 -13.46 0.64
CA GLU A 338 -23.35 -13.41 -0.73
C GLU A 338 -22.74 -14.54 -1.56
N TYR A 339 -23.53 -15.09 -2.50
CA TYR A 339 -23.01 -15.99 -3.52
C TYR A 339 -22.30 -15.18 -4.62
N VAL A 340 -21.06 -15.55 -4.92
CA VAL A 340 -20.23 -14.91 -5.95
C VAL A 340 -19.65 -15.99 -6.87
N ASN A 341 -19.40 -15.62 -8.13
CA ASN A 341 -18.59 -16.43 -9.02
C ASN A 341 -17.13 -15.95 -8.94
N ARG A 342 -16.21 -16.85 -8.60
CA ARG A 342 -14.78 -16.58 -8.47
C ARG A 342 -14.02 -17.52 -9.40
N ALA A 343 -13.40 -16.96 -10.44
CA ALA A 343 -12.62 -17.71 -11.44
C ALA A 343 -13.38 -18.88 -12.10
N GLY A 344 -14.69 -18.71 -12.33
CA GLY A 344 -15.55 -19.74 -12.94
C GLY A 344 -16.21 -20.67 -11.91
N GLU A 345 -15.87 -20.57 -10.64
CA GLU A 345 -16.39 -21.42 -9.56
C GLU A 345 -17.32 -20.65 -8.62
N GLY A 346 -18.39 -21.29 -8.15
CA GLY A 346 -19.30 -20.71 -7.16
C GLY A 346 -18.68 -20.69 -5.76
N ALA A 347 -18.78 -19.55 -5.08
CA ALA A 347 -18.33 -19.38 -3.69
C ALA A 347 -19.30 -18.52 -2.88
N ILE A 348 -19.32 -18.71 -1.56
CA ILE A 348 -19.90 -17.76 -0.62
C ILE A 348 -18.81 -16.79 -0.20
N ARG A 349 -19.01 -15.50 -0.45
CA ARG A 349 -18.21 -14.42 0.13
C ARG A 349 -18.86 -14.00 1.45
N LEU A 350 -18.09 -14.06 2.53
CA LEU A 350 -18.44 -13.50 3.83
C LEU A 350 -17.51 -12.34 4.15
N THR A 351 -18.06 -11.18 4.53
CA THR A 351 -17.29 -10.01 5.00
C THR A 351 -17.89 -9.46 6.28
N TRP A 352 -17.04 -8.93 7.17
CA TRP A 352 -17.47 -8.31 8.43
C TRP A 352 -16.38 -7.43 9.02
N ILE A 353 -16.72 -6.67 10.06
CA ILE A 353 -15.79 -5.89 10.87
C ILE A 353 -15.82 -6.44 12.29
N THR A 354 -14.65 -6.58 12.90
CA THR A 354 -14.50 -6.68 14.35
C THR A 354 -13.97 -5.36 14.90
N THR A 355 -14.42 -4.95 16.09
CA THR A 355 -13.93 -3.71 16.74
C THR A 355 -12.51 -3.85 17.32
N TRP A 356 -11.85 -4.99 17.10
CA TRP A 356 -10.48 -5.31 17.48
C TRP A 356 -9.87 -6.32 16.51
N PRO A 357 -8.55 -6.34 16.31
CA PRO A 357 -7.93 -7.37 15.49
C PRO A 357 -8.19 -8.76 16.05
N ALA A 358 -8.85 -9.62 15.28
CA ALA A 358 -9.21 -10.97 15.70
C ALA A 358 -8.87 -11.98 14.61
N GLN A 359 -8.33 -13.14 15.00
CA GLN A 359 -8.18 -14.28 14.09
C GLN A 359 -9.50 -15.05 14.14
N CYS A 360 -10.43 -14.75 13.23
CA CYS A 360 -11.75 -15.35 13.31
C CYS A 360 -11.76 -16.78 12.74
N THR A 361 -12.69 -17.57 13.24
CA THR A 361 -13.04 -18.87 12.68
C THR A 361 -14.45 -18.79 12.10
N VAL A 362 -14.60 -19.24 10.86
CA VAL A 362 -15.88 -19.31 10.15
C VAL A 362 -16.24 -20.77 9.90
N THR A 363 -17.43 -21.16 10.34
CA THR A 363 -18.04 -22.44 9.99
C THR A 363 -19.22 -22.21 9.07
N CYS A 364 -19.25 -22.77 7.87
CA CYS A 364 -20.36 -22.64 6.92
C CYS A 364 -20.61 -23.95 6.18
N GLY A 365 -21.85 -24.46 6.26
CA GLY A 365 -22.29 -25.75 5.70
C GLY A 365 -21.30 -26.90 5.88
N GLY A 366 -20.81 -27.07 7.11
CA GLY A 366 -19.89 -28.15 7.50
C GLY A 366 -18.41 -27.86 7.23
N GLN A 367 -18.07 -26.85 6.44
CA GLN A 367 -16.68 -26.41 6.26
C GLN A 367 -16.27 -25.48 7.40
N LYS A 368 -15.03 -25.59 7.87
CA LYS A 368 -14.43 -24.72 8.89
C LYS A 368 -13.17 -24.08 8.33
N LEU A 369 -13.09 -22.76 8.39
CA LEU A 369 -11.96 -21.95 7.97
C LEU A 369 -11.51 -21.07 9.14
N THR A 370 -10.22 -21.03 9.44
CA THR A 370 -9.65 -20.06 10.39
C THR A 370 -8.72 -19.14 9.61
N GLU A 371 -8.89 -17.84 9.79
CA GLU A 371 -8.05 -16.84 9.13
C GLU A 371 -6.58 -16.99 9.56
N GLU A 372 -5.62 -16.65 8.69
CA GLU A 372 -4.20 -16.85 8.99
C GLU A 372 -3.65 -15.87 10.04
N LYS A 373 -4.18 -14.64 10.05
CA LYS A 373 -3.69 -13.53 10.89
C LYS A 373 -4.85 -12.78 11.51
N PRO A 374 -4.67 -12.19 12.70
CA PRO A 374 -5.68 -11.33 13.29
C PRO A 374 -5.82 -10.03 12.48
N VAL A 375 -7.05 -9.75 12.04
CA VAL A 375 -7.41 -8.52 11.31
C VAL A 375 -8.71 -7.93 11.88
N ALA A 376 -8.97 -6.64 11.63
CA ALA A 376 -10.22 -5.97 12.01
C ALA A 376 -11.25 -5.92 10.85
N ASN A 377 -10.78 -5.99 9.60
CA ASN A 377 -11.61 -6.04 8.40
C ASN A 377 -11.45 -7.41 7.73
N HIS A 378 -12.54 -8.14 7.60
CA HIS A 378 -12.51 -9.56 7.25
C HIS A 378 -13.17 -9.84 5.92
N ARG A 379 -12.58 -10.77 5.17
CA ARG A 379 -13.16 -11.34 3.96
C ARG A 379 -12.71 -12.78 3.80
N VAL A 380 -13.66 -13.70 3.69
CA VAL A 380 -13.38 -15.10 3.38
C VAL A 380 -14.26 -15.59 2.24
N TYR A 381 -13.74 -16.56 1.49
CA TYR A 381 -14.44 -17.23 0.42
C TYR A 381 -14.57 -18.72 0.76
N ILE A 382 -15.79 -19.23 0.70
CA ILE A 382 -16.10 -20.63 1.01
C ILE A 382 -16.63 -21.29 -0.28
N PRO A 383 -15.96 -22.32 -0.83
CA PRO A 383 -16.43 -23.01 -2.03
C PRO A 383 -17.86 -23.53 -1.86
N ALA A 384 -18.71 -23.24 -2.84
CA ALA A 384 -20.15 -23.51 -2.78
C ALA A 384 -20.66 -24.07 -4.14
N PRO A 385 -20.59 -25.40 -4.34
CA PRO A 385 -20.75 -26.00 -5.67
C PRO A 385 -22.21 -26.10 -6.17
N ALA A 386 -23.23 -25.88 -5.33
CA ALA A 386 -24.63 -26.07 -5.70
C ALA A 386 -25.49 -24.83 -5.44
N THR A 387 -26.09 -24.28 -6.49
CA THR A 387 -27.12 -23.22 -6.39
C THR A 387 -28.45 -23.81 -5.88
N GLY A 388 -29.29 -22.98 -5.24
CA GLY A 388 -30.60 -23.35 -4.68
C GLY A 388 -30.61 -23.79 -3.21
N ALA A 389 -29.43 -24.04 -2.61
CA ALA A 389 -29.32 -24.41 -1.19
C ALA A 389 -29.24 -23.17 -0.27
N THR A 390 -29.74 -23.29 0.97
CA THR A 390 -29.49 -22.30 2.03
C THR A 390 -28.44 -22.82 3.00
N TRP A 391 -27.39 -22.05 3.21
CA TRP A 391 -26.24 -22.40 4.04
C TRP A 391 -26.28 -21.60 5.34
N ARG A 392 -26.08 -22.26 6.48
CA ARG A 392 -25.90 -21.59 7.77
C ARG A 392 -24.41 -21.33 7.99
N TYR A 393 -24.08 -20.12 8.40
CA TYR A 393 -22.74 -19.73 8.82
C TYR A 393 -22.69 -19.35 10.30
N ARG A 394 -21.51 -19.53 10.91
CA ARG A 394 -21.14 -19.04 12.23
C ARG A 394 -19.74 -18.41 12.15
N ILE A 395 -19.62 -17.17 12.61
CA ILE A 395 -18.36 -16.45 12.78
C ILE A 395 -18.04 -16.45 14.27
N GLU A 396 -16.80 -16.76 14.60
CA GLU A 396 -16.29 -16.91 15.96
C GLU A 396 -15.02 -16.08 16.11
N ALA A 397 -15.09 -15.03 16.93
CA ALA A 397 -14.01 -14.07 17.16
C ALA A 397 -13.49 -14.17 18.60
N PRO A 398 -12.22 -14.56 18.83
CA PRO A 398 -11.64 -14.60 20.17
C PRO A 398 -11.38 -13.19 20.70
N ARG A 399 -11.64 -12.98 21.99
CA ARG A 399 -11.34 -11.74 22.72
C ARG A 399 -10.00 -11.83 23.44
N PRO A 400 -9.31 -10.70 23.68
CA PRO A 400 -8.07 -10.68 24.47
C PRO A 400 -8.23 -11.22 25.90
N ASP A 401 -9.43 -11.13 26.50
CA ASP A 401 -9.73 -11.65 27.84
C ASP A 401 -10.06 -13.16 27.88
N GLY A 402 -9.80 -13.88 26.78
CA GLY A 402 -10.06 -15.31 26.66
C GLY A 402 -11.53 -15.69 26.40
N LYS A 403 -12.44 -14.71 26.40
CA LYS A 403 -13.85 -14.93 26.00
C LYS A 403 -13.97 -14.96 24.47
N GLN A 404 -15.17 -15.26 23.98
CA GLN A 404 -15.47 -15.33 22.55
C GLN A 404 -16.73 -14.52 22.22
N VAL A 405 -16.73 -13.89 21.05
CA VAL A 405 -17.92 -13.29 20.44
C VAL A 405 -18.28 -14.13 19.23
N SER A 406 -19.57 -14.41 19.02
CA SER A 406 -20.01 -15.17 17.86
C SER A 406 -21.21 -14.53 17.18
N GLN A 407 -21.29 -14.68 15.86
CA GLN A 407 -22.42 -14.25 15.06
C GLN A 407 -22.82 -15.36 14.09
N THR A 408 -24.11 -15.66 14.00
CA THR A 408 -24.65 -16.69 13.10
C THR A 408 -25.64 -16.08 12.13
N GLY A 409 -25.72 -16.65 10.92
CA GLY A 409 -26.73 -16.27 9.94
C GLY A 409 -26.88 -17.34 8.87
N THR A 410 -27.65 -17.01 7.82
CA THR A 410 -27.87 -17.89 6.68
C THR A 410 -27.69 -17.13 5.37
N VAL A 411 -27.26 -17.84 4.32
CA VAL A 411 -27.13 -17.31 2.95
C VAL A 411 -27.79 -18.30 1.98
N ALA A 412 -28.61 -17.80 1.07
CA ALA A 412 -29.19 -18.59 -0.01
C ALA A 412 -28.30 -18.52 -1.25
N LEU A 413 -27.93 -19.66 -1.82
CA LEU A 413 -27.12 -19.76 -3.03
C LEU A 413 -28.00 -19.61 -4.27
N ALA A 414 -28.67 -18.48 -4.43
CA ALA A 414 -29.35 -18.17 -5.67
C ALA A 414 -28.39 -17.41 -6.60
N PRO A 415 -28.34 -17.72 -7.91
CA PRO A 415 -27.72 -16.79 -8.85
C PRO A 415 -28.40 -15.42 -8.73
N PRO A 416 -27.68 -14.32 -9.00
CA PRO A 416 -28.27 -12.99 -9.01
C PRO A 416 -29.55 -13.01 -9.86
N LYS A 417 -30.64 -12.42 -9.35
CA LYS A 417 -31.88 -12.33 -10.14
C LYS A 417 -31.58 -11.54 -11.42
N PRO A 418 -32.00 -12.03 -12.61
CA PRO A 418 -31.88 -11.26 -13.84
C PRO A 418 -32.54 -9.89 -13.66
N PHE A 419 -31.81 -8.83 -14.00
CA PHE A 419 -32.35 -7.48 -14.05
C PHE A 419 -32.77 -7.21 -15.49
N ALA A 420 -34.00 -6.76 -15.74
CA ALA A 420 -34.49 -6.58 -17.12
C ALA A 420 -33.95 -5.30 -17.80
N GLY A 421 -33.60 -4.26 -17.05
CA GLY A 421 -33.30 -2.94 -17.61
C GLY A 421 -34.54 -2.10 -17.86
N THR A 422 -34.42 -0.76 -17.78
CA THR A 422 -35.50 0.18 -18.16
C THR A 422 -35.51 0.52 -19.65
N ALA A 423 -34.36 0.37 -20.34
CA ALA A 423 -34.25 0.63 -21.76
C ALA A 423 -35.03 -0.42 -22.58
N LYS A 424 -35.83 0.05 -23.55
CA LYS A 424 -36.54 -0.83 -24.49
C LYS A 424 -35.76 -1.00 -25.78
N HIS A 425 -35.50 0.10 -26.47
CA HIS A 425 -34.69 0.16 -27.67
C HIS A 425 -34.09 1.56 -27.77
N GLU A 426 -32.86 1.68 -27.31
CA GLU A 426 -32.11 2.93 -27.27
C GLU A 426 -30.86 2.82 -28.12
N ARG A 427 -30.24 3.97 -28.44
CA ARG A 427 -29.09 4.05 -29.36
C ARG A 427 -27.96 4.90 -28.79
N ILE A 428 -26.72 4.42 -28.91
CA ILE A 428 -25.50 5.16 -28.56
C ILE A 428 -24.62 5.27 -29.81
N PRO A 429 -24.31 6.48 -30.31
CA PRO A 429 -23.31 6.64 -31.35
C PRO A 429 -21.90 6.45 -30.78
N LEU A 430 -21.10 5.63 -31.46
CA LEU A 430 -19.70 5.36 -31.16
C LEU A 430 -18.83 5.87 -32.32
N LYS A 431 -17.93 6.80 -32.04
CA LYS A 431 -16.99 7.33 -33.03
C LYS A 431 -15.68 6.56 -32.98
N VAL A 432 -15.24 6.08 -34.14
CA VAL A 432 -13.92 5.48 -34.34
C VAL A 432 -13.18 6.34 -35.34
N GLU A 433 -12.23 7.12 -34.86
CA GLU A 433 -11.45 8.01 -35.73
C GLU A 433 -10.07 7.42 -35.98
N ASN A 434 -9.69 7.42 -37.27
CA ASN A 434 -8.39 7.04 -37.77
C ASN A 434 -7.55 8.31 -37.98
N PRO A 435 -6.57 8.60 -37.11
CA PRO A 435 -5.72 9.79 -37.23
C PRO A 435 -4.63 9.63 -38.29
N TYR A 436 -4.47 8.43 -38.87
CA TYR A 436 -3.37 8.11 -39.76
C TYR A 436 -3.67 8.47 -41.22
N PRO A 437 -2.64 8.76 -42.04
CA PRO A 437 -2.79 9.13 -43.45
C PRO A 437 -3.06 7.93 -44.37
N PHE A 438 -3.37 6.75 -43.82
CA PHE A 438 -3.67 5.52 -44.54
C PHE A 438 -4.93 4.84 -43.97
N PRO A 439 -5.66 4.05 -44.77
CA PRO A 439 -6.82 3.33 -44.29
C PRO A 439 -6.42 2.19 -43.35
N LEU A 440 -7.30 1.88 -42.41
CA LEU A 440 -7.20 0.69 -41.55
C LEU A 440 -8.42 -0.18 -41.78
N ASP A 441 -8.22 -1.43 -42.18
CA ASP A 441 -9.29 -2.38 -42.50
C ASP A 441 -9.33 -3.52 -41.49
N GLY A 442 -10.53 -3.85 -40.99
CA GLY A 442 -10.74 -4.97 -40.06
C GLY A 442 -9.94 -4.88 -38.75
N PHE A 443 -9.57 -3.69 -38.30
CA PHE A 443 -8.72 -3.51 -37.13
C PHE A 443 -9.52 -3.77 -35.83
N LEU A 444 -8.95 -4.53 -34.89
CA LEU A 444 -9.61 -4.80 -33.61
C LEU A 444 -9.72 -3.52 -32.76
N VAL A 445 -10.95 -3.13 -32.48
CA VAL A 445 -11.32 -2.07 -31.54
C VAL A 445 -11.84 -2.72 -30.26
N THR A 446 -11.28 -2.32 -29.12
CA THR A 446 -11.77 -2.68 -27.79
C THR A 446 -11.97 -1.41 -26.99
N SER A 447 -13.19 -1.16 -26.50
CA SER A 447 -13.48 0.03 -25.68
C SER A 447 -14.65 -0.18 -24.73
N GLY A 448 -14.62 0.52 -23.61
CA GLY A 448 -15.70 0.56 -22.63
C GLY A 448 -16.83 1.52 -22.99
N VAL A 449 -18.07 1.06 -22.81
CA VAL A 449 -19.29 1.85 -22.94
C VAL A 449 -20.05 1.85 -21.62
N PRO A 450 -20.33 3.03 -21.04
CA PRO A 450 -21.03 3.13 -19.77
C PRO A 450 -22.56 3.08 -19.93
N PHE A 451 -23.22 2.65 -18.86
CA PHE A 451 -24.67 2.63 -18.71
C PHE A 451 -25.08 3.20 -17.36
N ALA A 452 -26.17 3.98 -17.37
CA ALA A 452 -26.76 4.55 -16.17
C ALA A 452 -27.35 3.43 -15.30
N LYS A 453 -27.45 3.69 -13.99
CA LYS A 453 -28.05 2.75 -13.06
C LYS A 453 -29.48 2.40 -13.47
N GLY A 454 -29.78 1.11 -13.57
CA GLY A 454 -31.08 0.59 -13.97
C GLY A 454 -31.33 0.54 -15.49
N GLU A 455 -30.42 1.05 -16.32
CA GLU A 455 -30.67 1.24 -17.75
C GLU A 455 -30.65 -0.07 -18.56
N LEU A 456 -29.55 -0.84 -18.44
CA LEU A 456 -29.34 -2.10 -19.16
C LEU A 456 -29.14 -3.25 -18.18
N GLY A 457 -29.82 -4.37 -18.42
CA GLY A 457 -29.77 -5.54 -17.54
C GLY A 457 -28.89 -6.69 -18.03
N ASP A 458 -28.89 -6.91 -19.34
CA ASP A 458 -28.36 -8.12 -19.98
C ASP A 458 -27.45 -7.77 -21.18
N PRO A 459 -26.22 -8.31 -21.26
CA PRO A 459 -25.33 -8.08 -22.40
C PRO A 459 -25.79 -8.72 -23.73
N ASP A 460 -26.79 -9.60 -23.73
CA ASP A 460 -27.35 -10.16 -24.97
C ASP A 460 -28.35 -9.22 -25.66
N HIS A 461 -28.85 -8.24 -24.92
CA HIS A 461 -29.76 -7.20 -25.39
C HIS A 461 -29.02 -5.99 -26.00
N VAL A 462 -27.92 -6.25 -26.72
CA VAL A 462 -27.14 -5.22 -27.44
C VAL A 462 -26.67 -5.71 -28.81
N ARG A 463 -26.68 -4.84 -29.82
CA ARG A 463 -26.08 -5.09 -31.15
C ARG A 463 -25.39 -3.84 -31.67
N LEU A 464 -24.39 -4.00 -32.54
CA LEU A 464 -23.65 -2.90 -33.13
C LEU A 464 -23.98 -2.80 -34.62
N LEU A 465 -24.28 -1.59 -35.09
CA LEU A 465 -24.51 -1.29 -36.50
C LEU A 465 -23.38 -0.40 -37.03
N ASP A 466 -22.96 -0.62 -38.28
CA ASP A 466 -22.04 0.27 -38.99
C ASP A 466 -22.76 1.54 -39.51
N GLY A 467 -22.02 2.44 -40.17
CA GLY A 467 -22.57 3.67 -40.74
C GLY A 467 -23.61 3.44 -41.86
N ALA A 468 -23.70 2.23 -42.42
CA ALA A 468 -24.71 1.84 -43.40
C ALA A 468 -25.92 1.14 -42.76
N GLY A 469 -25.95 1.00 -41.42
CA GLY A 469 -27.01 0.32 -40.68
C GLY A 469 -26.93 -1.21 -40.72
N ARG A 470 -25.80 -1.78 -41.16
CA ARG A 470 -25.56 -3.23 -41.19
C ARG A 470 -25.03 -3.69 -39.84
N GLU A 471 -25.49 -4.83 -39.37
CA GLU A 471 -25.03 -5.39 -38.09
C GLU A 471 -23.60 -5.91 -38.20
N VAL A 472 -22.75 -5.51 -37.25
CA VAL A 472 -21.34 -5.90 -37.14
C VAL A 472 -21.20 -6.96 -36.04
N PRO A 473 -20.43 -8.04 -36.25
CA PRO A 473 -20.10 -8.98 -35.19
C PRO A 473 -19.56 -8.27 -33.95
N LEU A 474 -20.24 -8.48 -32.83
CA LEU A 474 -19.95 -7.81 -31.57
C LEU A 474 -19.73 -8.85 -30.47
N GLN A 475 -18.71 -8.60 -29.66
CA GLN A 475 -18.46 -9.35 -28.43
C GLN A 475 -18.54 -8.41 -27.22
N PRO A 476 -19.72 -8.32 -26.57
CA PRO A 476 -19.89 -7.54 -25.35
C PRO A 476 -19.51 -8.37 -24.13
N VAL A 477 -18.74 -7.77 -23.22
CA VAL A 477 -18.39 -8.36 -21.92
C VAL A 477 -18.75 -7.39 -20.81
N VAL A 478 -19.47 -7.87 -19.80
CA VAL A 478 -19.79 -7.06 -18.61
C VAL A 478 -18.52 -6.81 -17.81
N ALA A 479 -18.03 -5.57 -17.83
CA ALA A 479 -16.84 -5.17 -17.07
C ALA A 479 -17.21 -4.74 -15.64
N GLY A 480 -18.43 -4.25 -15.41
CA GLY A 480 -18.90 -3.88 -14.09
C GLY A 480 -20.41 -3.76 -14.00
N ARG A 481 -20.95 -3.95 -12.80
CA ARG A 481 -22.38 -3.79 -12.49
C ARG A 481 -22.58 -2.73 -11.42
N TRP A 482 -23.75 -2.11 -11.41
CA TRP A 482 -24.22 -1.31 -10.28
C TRP A 482 -24.68 -2.22 -9.14
N GLY A 483 -24.81 -1.68 -7.94
CA GLY A 483 -25.27 -2.43 -6.76
C GLY A 483 -26.70 -2.97 -6.85
N ASP A 484 -27.51 -2.54 -7.83
CA ASP A 484 -28.85 -3.11 -8.10
C ASP A 484 -28.82 -4.27 -9.11
N GLY A 485 -27.63 -4.65 -9.61
CA GLY A 485 -27.43 -5.71 -10.59
C GLY A 485 -27.47 -5.26 -12.05
N SER A 486 -27.89 -4.01 -12.34
CA SER A 486 -27.83 -3.46 -13.70
C SER A 486 -26.39 -3.32 -14.19
N ILE A 487 -26.19 -3.37 -15.50
CA ILE A 487 -24.88 -3.23 -16.13
C ILE A 487 -24.44 -1.77 -15.98
N LYS A 488 -23.21 -1.58 -15.48
CA LYS A 488 -22.55 -0.28 -15.37
C LYS A 488 -21.63 -0.01 -16.56
N TRP A 489 -20.89 -1.05 -16.98
CA TRP A 489 -19.96 -0.99 -18.09
C TRP A 489 -20.01 -2.25 -18.94
N LEU A 490 -20.09 -2.08 -20.25
CA LEU A 490 -19.76 -3.11 -21.23
C LEU A 490 -18.44 -2.78 -21.90
N ARG A 491 -17.53 -3.76 -21.94
CA ARG A 491 -16.44 -3.76 -22.90
C ARG A 491 -16.97 -4.31 -24.22
N LEU A 492 -16.78 -3.56 -25.30
CA LEU A 492 -17.12 -3.97 -26.65
C LEU A 492 -15.85 -4.33 -27.40
N SER A 493 -15.83 -5.50 -28.05
CA SER A 493 -14.80 -5.86 -29.03
C SER A 493 -15.46 -6.07 -30.40
N PHE A 494 -14.95 -5.41 -31.44
CA PHE A 494 -15.40 -5.54 -32.82
C PHE A 494 -14.29 -5.13 -33.82
N SER A 495 -14.42 -5.55 -35.07
CA SER A 495 -13.53 -5.12 -36.15
C SER A 495 -14.04 -3.82 -36.79
N ALA A 496 -13.19 -2.82 -36.96
CA ALA A 496 -13.55 -1.56 -37.61
C ALA A 496 -12.71 -1.31 -38.87
N THR A 497 -13.36 -0.79 -39.90
CA THR A 497 -12.72 -0.30 -41.13
C THR A 497 -12.92 1.20 -41.23
N VAL A 498 -11.83 1.96 -41.31
CA VAL A 498 -11.85 3.42 -41.29
C VAL A 498 -10.83 3.99 -42.28
N ASP A 499 -11.30 4.79 -43.21
CA ASP A 499 -10.46 5.48 -44.19
C ASP A 499 -9.45 6.44 -43.54
N ALA A 500 -8.37 6.73 -44.27
CA ALA A 500 -7.32 7.66 -43.87
C ALA A 500 -7.86 9.02 -43.40
N GLY A 501 -7.50 9.44 -42.19
CA GLY A 501 -7.92 10.73 -41.62
C GLY A 501 -9.43 10.89 -41.45
N LYS A 502 -10.22 9.80 -41.47
CA LYS A 502 -11.68 9.83 -41.34
C LYS A 502 -12.16 9.30 -39.99
N THR A 503 -13.43 9.55 -39.72
CA THR A 503 -14.16 9.00 -38.57
C THR A 503 -15.28 8.11 -39.07
N ALA A 504 -15.26 6.83 -38.68
CA ALA A 504 -16.39 5.94 -38.83
C ALA A 504 -17.34 6.10 -37.63
N THR A 505 -18.65 6.12 -37.89
CA THR A 505 -19.67 6.12 -36.84
C THR A 505 -20.34 4.75 -36.80
N HIS A 506 -20.31 4.13 -35.63
CA HIS A 506 -21.07 2.92 -35.33
C HIS A 506 -22.22 3.28 -34.39
N THR A 507 -23.32 2.53 -34.43
CA THR A 507 -24.46 2.71 -33.53
C THR A 507 -24.64 1.46 -32.68
N LEU A 508 -24.44 1.58 -31.37
CA LEU A 508 -24.82 0.53 -30.43
C LEU A 508 -26.31 0.67 -30.12
N GLU A 509 -27.10 -0.30 -30.57
CA GLU A 509 -28.49 -0.43 -30.13
C GLU A 509 -28.55 -1.33 -28.90
N TYR A 510 -29.37 -0.97 -27.91
CA TYR A 510 -29.51 -1.73 -26.67
C TYR A 510 -30.91 -1.64 -26.06
N GLY A 511 -31.24 -2.60 -25.19
CA GLY A 511 -32.49 -2.63 -24.43
C GLY A 511 -33.29 -3.91 -24.66
N THR A 512 -34.33 -4.10 -23.86
CA THR A 512 -35.13 -5.36 -23.80
C THR A 512 -35.76 -5.81 -25.13
N GLN A 513 -35.84 -4.94 -26.13
CA GLN A 513 -36.36 -5.22 -27.48
C GLN A 513 -35.26 -5.38 -28.53
N VAL A 514 -33.99 -5.30 -28.13
CA VAL A 514 -32.83 -5.49 -29.00
C VAL A 514 -32.32 -6.91 -28.86
N SER A 515 -32.02 -7.53 -30.00
CA SER A 515 -31.40 -8.85 -30.08
C SER A 515 -30.25 -8.80 -31.08
N ARG A 516 -29.14 -9.43 -30.73
CA ARG A 516 -27.97 -9.58 -31.61
C ARG A 516 -28.11 -10.81 -32.50
N ALA A 517 -27.72 -10.69 -33.77
CA ALA A 517 -27.59 -11.83 -34.66
C ALA A 517 -26.45 -12.75 -34.18
N PRO A 518 -26.58 -14.09 -34.30
CA PRO A 518 -25.47 -15.00 -34.05
C PRO A 518 -24.28 -14.66 -34.97
N ALA A 519 -23.11 -14.42 -34.36
CA ALA A 519 -21.88 -14.20 -35.13
C ALA A 519 -21.32 -15.55 -35.59
N ARG A 520 -21.13 -15.72 -36.90
CA ARG A 520 -20.30 -16.81 -37.44
C ARG A 520 -18.84 -16.41 -37.25
N THR A 521 -18.05 -17.29 -36.68
CA THR A 521 -16.65 -17.00 -36.38
C THR A 521 -15.75 -18.17 -36.76
N PRO A 522 -14.58 -17.89 -37.36
CA PRO A 522 -13.50 -18.87 -37.46
C PRO A 522 -12.67 -18.96 -36.16
N LEU A 523 -12.91 -18.10 -35.16
CA LEU A 523 -12.15 -18.06 -33.92
C LEU A 523 -12.55 -19.21 -32.98
N ALA A 524 -11.61 -20.09 -32.66
CA ALA A 524 -11.85 -21.24 -31.79
C ALA A 524 -10.67 -21.46 -30.82
N CYS A 525 -10.98 -21.80 -29.57
CA CYS A 525 -9.99 -22.23 -28.57
C CYS A 525 -10.38 -23.62 -28.07
N VAL A 526 -9.55 -24.63 -28.36
CA VAL A 526 -9.88 -26.04 -28.08
C VAL A 526 -8.72 -26.72 -27.37
N TRP A 527 -9.03 -27.34 -26.22
CA TRP A 527 -8.09 -28.21 -25.53
C TRP A 527 -8.08 -29.61 -26.18
N LYS A 528 -6.89 -30.11 -26.47
CA LYS A 528 -6.59 -31.46 -26.94
C LYS A 528 -5.55 -32.08 -26.01
N GLY A 529 -6.02 -32.74 -24.94
CA GLY A 529 -5.14 -33.19 -23.86
C GLY A 529 -4.49 -31.99 -23.15
N ASP A 530 -3.15 -31.94 -23.13
CA ASP A 530 -2.37 -30.85 -22.53
C ASP A 530 -2.06 -29.69 -23.50
N THR A 531 -2.49 -29.81 -24.76
CA THR A 531 -2.30 -28.78 -25.79
C THR A 531 -3.57 -27.95 -25.96
N LEU A 532 -3.43 -26.63 -25.86
CA LEU A 532 -4.45 -25.66 -26.25
C LEU A 532 -4.17 -25.20 -27.68
N GLN A 533 -5.12 -25.46 -28.58
CA GLN A 533 -5.09 -24.97 -29.94
C GLN A 533 -6.00 -23.75 -30.08
N VAL A 534 -5.49 -22.68 -30.67
CA VAL A 534 -6.24 -21.47 -31.03
C VAL A 534 -6.21 -21.29 -32.54
N GLU A 535 -7.39 -21.21 -33.18
CA GLU A 535 -7.51 -20.91 -34.61
C GLU A 535 -8.22 -19.58 -34.78
N THR A 536 -7.75 -18.71 -35.68
CA THR A 536 -8.38 -17.41 -35.97
C THR A 536 -9.07 -17.38 -37.34
N GLY A 537 -8.94 -18.43 -38.14
CA GLY A 537 -9.16 -18.41 -39.58
C GLY A 537 -7.81 -18.54 -40.30
N PRO A 538 -7.07 -17.43 -40.50
CA PRO A 538 -5.77 -17.48 -41.18
C PRO A 538 -4.60 -17.99 -40.31
N LEU A 539 -4.76 -18.10 -38.98
CA LEU A 539 -3.73 -18.63 -38.08
C LEU A 539 -4.21 -19.82 -37.27
N ARG A 540 -3.28 -20.74 -37.00
CA ARG A 540 -3.36 -21.75 -35.93
C ARG A 540 -2.16 -21.58 -35.00
N VAL A 541 -2.41 -21.54 -33.69
CA VAL A 541 -1.39 -21.41 -32.65
C VAL A 541 -1.60 -22.46 -31.58
N GLU A 542 -0.52 -23.13 -31.16
CA GLU A 542 -0.57 -24.17 -30.14
C GLU A 542 0.26 -23.81 -28.90
N PHE A 543 -0.32 -24.04 -27.72
CA PHE A 543 0.32 -23.92 -26.42
C PHE A 543 0.27 -25.26 -25.69
N GLU A 544 1.30 -25.60 -24.92
CA GLU A 544 1.37 -26.91 -24.24
C GLU A 544 1.76 -26.76 -22.77
N ARG A 545 0.93 -27.30 -21.86
CA ARG A 545 1.09 -27.15 -20.40
C ARG A 545 2.39 -27.75 -19.84
N THR A 546 2.96 -28.72 -20.52
CA THR A 546 4.09 -29.53 -20.04
C THR A 546 5.43 -29.11 -20.64
N ARG A 547 5.44 -28.19 -21.61
CA ARG A 547 6.62 -27.91 -22.44
C ARG A 547 7.12 -26.47 -22.40
N SER A 548 6.28 -25.47 -22.69
CA SER A 548 6.74 -24.08 -22.86
C SER A 548 5.74 -23.05 -22.34
N GLY A 549 6.27 -21.94 -21.81
CA GLY A 549 5.52 -20.74 -21.44
C GLY A 549 5.06 -19.86 -22.60
N PHE A 550 5.38 -20.25 -23.82
CA PHE A 550 5.08 -19.56 -25.07
C PHE A 550 4.56 -20.57 -26.12
N PRO A 551 4.02 -20.10 -27.27
CA PRO A 551 3.55 -21.01 -28.31
C PRO A 551 4.62 -22.02 -28.74
N ILE A 552 4.22 -23.28 -28.84
CA ILE A 552 5.08 -24.38 -29.31
C ILE A 552 5.08 -24.51 -30.83
N ALA A 553 4.03 -24.01 -31.50
CA ALA A 553 3.92 -24.01 -32.94
C ALA A 553 2.94 -22.93 -33.43
N VAL A 554 3.22 -22.38 -34.61
CA VAL A 554 2.39 -21.39 -35.31
C VAL A 554 2.30 -21.77 -36.78
N TRP A 555 1.11 -21.77 -37.34
CA TRP A 555 0.85 -21.93 -38.77
C TRP A 555 0.09 -20.72 -39.32
N TYR A 556 0.42 -20.33 -40.54
CA TYR A 556 -0.30 -19.31 -41.30
C TYR A 556 -0.73 -19.88 -42.65
N ASP A 557 -2.05 -19.86 -42.87
CA ASP A 557 -2.68 -20.30 -44.11
C ASP A 557 -2.41 -19.26 -45.21
N HIS A 558 -1.25 -19.39 -45.87
CA HIS A 558 -0.80 -18.42 -46.85
C HIS A 558 -1.45 -18.64 -48.22
N ASN A 559 -2.13 -19.78 -48.44
CA ASN A 559 -2.80 -20.12 -49.68
C ASN A 559 -4.33 -19.87 -49.63
N ALA A 560 -4.86 -19.60 -48.43
CA ALA A 560 -6.25 -19.33 -48.10
C ALA A 560 -7.22 -20.49 -48.45
N ASP A 561 -6.77 -21.74 -48.34
CA ASP A 561 -7.58 -22.94 -48.58
C ASP A 561 -8.29 -23.48 -47.32
N GLY A 562 -7.96 -22.92 -46.14
CA GLY A 562 -8.55 -23.27 -44.84
C GLY A 562 -7.96 -24.53 -44.19
N THR A 563 -6.86 -25.08 -44.73
CA THR A 563 -6.21 -26.30 -44.26
C THR A 563 -4.75 -26.07 -43.91
N PHE A 564 -4.41 -26.17 -42.62
CA PHE A 564 -3.03 -26.02 -42.18
C PHE A 564 -2.16 -27.25 -42.49
N THR A 565 -1.18 -27.11 -43.37
CA THR A 565 -0.22 -28.16 -43.75
C THR A 565 1.19 -27.93 -43.17
N SER A 566 2.09 -28.91 -43.29
CA SER A 566 3.45 -28.83 -42.73
C SER A 566 4.34 -27.79 -43.42
N ASP A 567 4.03 -27.42 -44.67
CA ASP A 567 4.70 -26.36 -45.42
C ASP A 567 4.33 -24.95 -44.93
N GLU A 568 3.21 -24.81 -44.21
CA GLU A 568 2.69 -23.56 -43.64
C GLU A 568 3.11 -23.32 -42.18
N SER A 569 3.87 -24.24 -41.59
CA SER A 569 4.45 -24.09 -40.26
C SER A 569 5.52 -23.00 -40.27
N LEU A 570 5.37 -22.02 -39.38
CA LEU A 570 6.24 -20.84 -39.30
C LEU A 570 7.38 -21.02 -38.30
N THR A 571 7.14 -21.78 -37.23
CA THR A 571 8.13 -22.06 -36.19
C THR A 571 9.08 -23.18 -36.62
N GLY A 572 10.35 -23.06 -36.23
CA GLY A 572 11.31 -24.17 -36.29
C GLY A 572 11.04 -25.26 -35.25
N ASP A 573 12.02 -26.13 -35.00
CA ASP A 573 11.90 -27.25 -34.04
C ASP A 573 11.79 -26.79 -32.57
N LEU A 574 12.24 -25.57 -32.28
CA LEU A 574 12.19 -24.95 -30.97
C LEU A 574 10.96 -24.06 -30.82
N PRO A 575 10.29 -24.04 -29.65
CA PRO A 575 9.24 -23.07 -29.34
C PRO A 575 9.76 -21.63 -29.36
N ILE A 576 8.84 -20.68 -29.55
CA ILE A 576 9.09 -19.27 -29.18
C ILE A 576 9.43 -19.25 -27.68
N SER A 577 10.37 -18.40 -27.26
CA SER A 577 10.72 -18.31 -25.83
C SER A 577 11.20 -16.93 -25.42
N ALA A 578 11.13 -16.67 -24.11
CA ALA A 578 11.83 -15.56 -23.48
C ALA A 578 13.05 -16.10 -22.72
N ARG A 579 14.16 -15.37 -22.82
CA ARG A 579 15.43 -15.69 -22.18
C ARG A 579 15.88 -14.54 -21.29
N LEU A 580 16.33 -14.89 -20.09
CA LEU A 580 16.87 -13.98 -19.09
C LEU A 580 18.29 -14.44 -18.71
N HIS A 581 19.25 -13.52 -18.65
CA HIS A 581 20.63 -13.78 -18.24
C HIS A 581 20.95 -13.11 -16.90
N ASP A 582 21.49 -13.87 -15.95
CA ASP A 582 22.00 -13.35 -14.68
C ASP A 582 23.40 -12.72 -14.84
N THR A 583 23.90 -12.10 -13.76
CA THR A 583 25.24 -11.48 -13.74
C THR A 583 26.39 -12.50 -13.65
N LYS A 584 26.11 -13.79 -13.75
CA LYS A 584 27.04 -14.92 -13.72
C LYS A 584 26.95 -15.73 -15.02
N ALA A 585 26.34 -15.16 -16.06
CA ALA A 585 26.09 -15.79 -17.36
C ALA A 585 25.23 -17.07 -17.32
N VAL A 586 24.46 -17.31 -16.26
CA VAL A 586 23.44 -18.37 -16.23
C VAL A 586 22.21 -17.90 -17.00
N SER A 587 21.76 -18.74 -17.93
CA SER A 587 20.56 -18.48 -18.73
C SER A 587 19.33 -19.16 -18.11
N TYR A 588 18.26 -18.38 -17.98
CA TYR A 588 16.94 -18.82 -17.56
C TYR A 588 15.98 -18.62 -18.73
N THR A 589 15.11 -19.59 -19.00
CA THR A 589 14.23 -19.59 -20.17
C THR A 589 12.79 -19.93 -19.80
N THR A 590 11.88 -19.64 -20.72
CA THR A 590 10.49 -20.10 -20.66
C THR A 590 10.26 -21.43 -21.40
N LEU A 591 11.32 -22.18 -21.76
CA LEU A 591 11.23 -23.48 -22.45
C LEU A 591 10.93 -24.66 -21.50
N HIS A 592 10.33 -24.34 -20.35
CA HIS A 592 9.88 -25.29 -19.36
C HIS A 592 8.37 -25.18 -19.16
N ALA A 593 7.78 -26.17 -18.51
CA ALA A 593 6.35 -26.19 -18.20
C ALA A 593 5.92 -24.91 -17.46
N PRO A 594 4.96 -24.12 -17.99
CA PRO A 594 4.44 -22.97 -17.28
C PRO A 594 3.68 -23.40 -16.03
N ARG A 595 3.51 -22.48 -15.08
CA ARG A 595 2.67 -22.70 -13.90
C ARG A 595 1.20 -22.87 -14.30
N ARG A 596 0.72 -22.08 -15.26
CA ARG A 596 -0.68 -22.12 -15.69
C ARG A 596 -0.84 -21.58 -17.12
N ILE A 597 -1.72 -22.22 -17.89
CA ILE A 597 -2.26 -21.74 -19.17
C ILE A 597 -3.78 -21.66 -19.02
N GLU A 598 -4.34 -20.48 -19.28
CA GLU A 598 -5.76 -20.19 -19.11
C GLU A 598 -6.33 -19.52 -20.36
N ILE A 599 -7.55 -19.90 -20.72
CA ILE A 599 -8.37 -19.13 -21.64
C ILE A 599 -9.04 -18.03 -20.80
N GLU A 600 -8.48 -16.83 -20.81
CA GLU A 600 -9.03 -15.66 -20.07
C GLU A 600 -10.29 -15.12 -20.79
N GLU A 601 -10.34 -15.26 -22.11
CA GLU A 601 -11.50 -14.90 -22.93
C GLU A 601 -11.59 -15.81 -24.17
N SER A 602 -12.82 -16.23 -24.51
CA SER A 602 -13.12 -16.94 -25.76
C SER A 602 -14.50 -16.52 -26.25
N GLY A 603 -14.53 -15.78 -27.34
CA GLY A 603 -15.77 -15.36 -27.98
C GLY A 603 -15.60 -15.19 -29.49
N PRO A 604 -16.66 -14.74 -30.20
CA PRO A 604 -16.69 -14.77 -31.66
C PRO A 604 -15.82 -13.73 -32.36
N VAL A 605 -15.32 -12.73 -31.64
CA VAL A 605 -14.47 -11.65 -32.19
C VAL A 605 -13.06 -11.74 -31.62
N ARG A 606 -12.93 -11.97 -30.31
CA ARG A 606 -11.67 -11.88 -29.57
C ARG A 606 -11.47 -13.08 -28.65
N ALA A 607 -10.23 -13.56 -28.56
CA ALA A 607 -9.81 -14.54 -27.57
C ALA A 607 -8.51 -14.12 -26.89
N VAL A 608 -8.35 -14.50 -25.63
CA VAL A 608 -7.14 -14.21 -24.84
C VAL A 608 -6.66 -15.46 -24.15
N VAL A 609 -5.41 -15.83 -24.39
CA VAL A 609 -4.71 -16.89 -23.67
C VAL A 609 -3.72 -16.24 -22.71
N LYS A 610 -3.88 -16.50 -21.41
CA LYS A 610 -2.97 -16.05 -20.35
C LYS A 610 -2.06 -17.21 -19.93
N VAL A 611 -0.76 -16.99 -19.99
CA VAL A 611 0.27 -17.94 -19.53
C VAL A 611 1.04 -17.31 -18.38
N THR A 612 1.19 -18.05 -17.28
CA THR A 612 1.95 -17.60 -16.09
C THR A 612 2.99 -18.63 -15.71
N GLY A 613 4.14 -18.18 -15.22
CA GLY A 613 5.24 -19.05 -14.80
C GLY A 613 6.42 -18.28 -14.24
N SER A 614 7.58 -18.92 -14.23
CA SER A 614 8.87 -18.31 -13.88
C SER A 614 9.91 -18.66 -14.94
N TYR A 615 10.90 -17.80 -15.16
CA TYR A 615 12.04 -18.21 -15.99
C TYR A 615 12.81 -19.30 -15.24
N GLN A 616 13.25 -20.33 -15.93
CA GLN A 616 13.92 -21.47 -15.30
C GLN A 616 15.28 -21.74 -15.94
N SER A 617 16.28 -22.03 -15.10
CA SER A 617 17.59 -22.47 -15.58
C SER A 617 17.50 -23.84 -16.27
N GLY A 618 18.56 -24.28 -16.94
CA GLY A 618 18.62 -25.63 -17.51
C GLY A 618 18.39 -26.77 -16.50
N GLU A 619 18.60 -26.52 -15.21
CA GLU A 619 18.32 -27.46 -14.10
C GLU A 619 16.89 -27.34 -13.55
N GLY A 620 16.06 -26.45 -14.11
CA GLY A 620 14.67 -26.20 -13.68
C GLY A 620 14.52 -25.25 -12.49
N LYS A 621 15.60 -24.59 -12.04
CA LYS A 621 15.52 -23.63 -10.92
C LYS A 621 14.82 -22.34 -11.36
N PRO A 622 13.70 -21.93 -10.72
CA PRO A 622 12.98 -20.73 -11.09
C PRO A 622 13.71 -19.45 -10.64
N TRP A 623 13.60 -18.40 -11.46
CA TRP A 623 14.04 -17.04 -11.18
C TRP A 623 13.24 -16.05 -12.04
N PHE A 624 12.69 -14.99 -11.43
CA PHE A 624 11.71 -14.07 -12.02
C PHE A 624 10.39 -14.72 -12.40
N ALA A 625 9.28 -14.08 -12.03
CA ALA A 625 7.95 -14.41 -12.53
C ALA A 625 7.76 -13.85 -13.94
N TYR A 626 6.94 -14.52 -14.75
CA TYR A 626 6.40 -13.93 -15.96
C TYR A 626 4.88 -14.15 -16.09
N THR A 627 4.23 -13.21 -16.75
CA THR A 627 2.85 -13.31 -17.23
C THR A 627 2.80 -12.85 -18.68
N THR A 628 2.32 -13.71 -19.57
CA THR A 628 2.14 -13.38 -21.00
C THR A 628 0.68 -13.53 -21.39
N ARG A 629 0.08 -12.48 -21.97
CA ARG A 629 -1.26 -12.55 -22.58
C ARG A 629 -1.15 -12.48 -24.10
N PHE A 630 -1.70 -13.48 -24.79
CA PHE A 630 -1.79 -13.55 -26.24
C PHE A 630 -3.21 -13.20 -26.66
N VAL A 631 -3.38 -12.12 -27.41
CA VAL A 631 -4.69 -11.62 -27.86
C VAL A 631 -4.86 -11.96 -29.34
N PHE A 632 -5.90 -12.76 -29.61
CA PHE A 632 -6.28 -13.21 -30.93
C PHE A 632 -7.57 -12.54 -31.39
N HIS A 633 -7.69 -12.33 -32.70
CA HIS A 633 -8.85 -11.69 -33.33
C HIS A 633 -9.35 -12.56 -34.48
N ALA A 634 -10.67 -12.70 -34.57
CA ALA A 634 -11.32 -13.47 -35.63
C ALA A 634 -10.97 -12.91 -37.02
N GLY A 635 -10.63 -13.79 -37.95
CA GLY A 635 -10.26 -13.44 -39.33
C GLY A 635 -8.92 -12.71 -39.48
N SER A 636 -8.12 -12.59 -38.41
CA SER A 636 -6.86 -11.85 -38.42
C SER A 636 -5.65 -12.77 -38.29
N ALA A 637 -4.59 -12.41 -39.03
CA ALA A 637 -3.26 -12.99 -38.91
C ALA A 637 -2.36 -12.22 -37.93
N MET A 638 -2.95 -11.41 -37.04
CA MET A 638 -2.23 -10.66 -36.03
C MET A 638 -2.40 -11.28 -34.65
N VAL A 639 -1.31 -11.29 -33.88
CA VAL A 639 -1.29 -11.65 -32.46
C VAL A 639 -0.68 -10.48 -31.69
N ARG A 640 -1.42 -9.91 -30.74
CA ARG A 640 -0.83 -8.98 -29.77
C ARG A 640 -0.34 -9.78 -28.56
N VAL A 641 0.86 -9.48 -28.10
CA VAL A 641 1.52 -10.18 -26.99
C VAL A 641 1.84 -9.16 -25.91
N HIS A 642 1.24 -9.32 -24.73
CA HIS A 642 1.57 -8.54 -23.54
C HIS A 642 2.46 -9.40 -22.65
N HIS A 643 3.77 -9.18 -22.69
CA HIS A 643 4.73 -9.96 -21.91
C HIS A 643 5.25 -9.16 -20.72
N THR A 644 4.98 -9.65 -19.52
CA THR A 644 5.39 -9.05 -18.24
C THR A 644 6.43 -9.93 -17.57
N TRP A 645 7.59 -9.36 -17.21
CA TRP A 645 8.53 -9.96 -16.27
C TRP A 645 8.39 -9.30 -14.90
N GLY A 646 8.64 -10.05 -13.82
CA GLY A 646 8.52 -9.57 -12.44
C GLY A 646 9.66 -10.05 -11.54
N ALA A 647 10.29 -9.12 -10.82
CA ALA A 647 11.37 -9.41 -9.89
C ALA A 647 10.82 -9.95 -8.55
N ASP A 648 10.63 -11.27 -8.46
CA ASP A 648 10.01 -11.96 -7.33
C ASP A 648 11.00 -12.71 -6.41
N ASP A 649 12.31 -12.46 -6.56
CA ASP A 649 13.38 -13.11 -5.79
C ASP A 649 13.21 -12.88 -4.27
N PRO A 650 13.03 -13.93 -3.44
CA PRO A 650 12.82 -13.77 -2.01
C PRO A 650 14.10 -13.40 -1.22
N GLY A 651 15.29 -13.61 -1.79
CA GLY A 651 16.57 -13.51 -1.10
C GLY A 651 17.15 -12.10 -1.03
N GLU A 652 16.90 -11.25 -2.03
CA GLU A 652 17.52 -9.93 -2.14
C GLU A 652 16.49 -8.80 -2.27
N GLU A 653 16.84 -7.60 -1.80
CA GLU A 653 16.00 -6.40 -1.97
C GLU A 653 16.12 -5.81 -3.39
N PHE A 654 17.33 -5.87 -3.96
CA PHE A 654 17.60 -5.49 -5.34
C PHE A 654 18.12 -6.70 -6.09
N VAL A 655 17.58 -6.91 -7.28
CA VAL A 655 17.97 -7.98 -8.18
C VAL A 655 18.71 -7.39 -9.37
N GLU A 656 19.82 -8.02 -9.73
CA GLU A 656 20.64 -7.62 -10.88
C GLU A 656 20.60 -8.67 -11.99
N PHE A 657 20.48 -8.23 -13.23
CA PHE A 657 20.50 -9.09 -14.42
C PHE A 657 21.11 -8.35 -15.61
N GLU A 658 21.50 -9.08 -16.65
CA GLU A 658 22.21 -8.51 -17.82
C GLU A 658 21.31 -8.37 -19.04
N ARG A 659 20.40 -9.33 -19.27
CA ARG A 659 19.56 -9.33 -20.47
C ARG A 659 18.21 -9.99 -20.25
N ILE A 660 17.18 -9.46 -20.91
CA ILE A 660 15.89 -10.13 -21.17
C ILE A 660 15.54 -9.96 -22.64
N GLY A 661 15.36 -11.05 -23.38
CA GLY A 661 15.01 -11.03 -24.80
C GLY A 661 14.03 -12.13 -25.18
N LEU A 662 13.33 -11.92 -26.29
CA LEU A 662 12.44 -12.89 -26.93
C LEU A 662 13.11 -13.46 -28.17
N GLU A 663 13.03 -14.77 -28.31
CA GLU A 663 13.60 -15.55 -29.41
C GLU A 663 12.46 -16.18 -30.22
N PHE A 664 12.40 -15.84 -31.51
CA PHE A 664 11.42 -16.35 -32.47
C PHE A 664 12.14 -17.22 -33.50
N PRO A 665 12.28 -18.53 -33.25
CA PRO A 665 12.90 -19.45 -34.18
C PRO A 665 11.99 -19.63 -35.40
N LEU A 666 12.37 -19.01 -36.52
CA LEU A 666 11.62 -19.11 -37.77
C LEU A 666 12.12 -20.33 -38.58
N ALA A 667 11.22 -21.02 -39.27
CA ALA A 667 11.57 -22.22 -40.04
C ALA A 667 12.62 -21.89 -41.13
N ALA A 668 13.83 -22.47 -41.01
CA ALA A 668 14.98 -22.23 -41.89
C ALA A 668 14.87 -22.97 -43.23
N ARG A 669 13.91 -22.57 -44.07
CA ARG A 669 13.71 -23.21 -45.38
C ARG A 669 14.29 -22.41 -46.56
N GLU A 670 14.52 -21.10 -46.42
CA GLU A 670 14.98 -20.15 -47.47
C GLU A 670 15.75 -18.95 -46.86
N GLU A 671 16.44 -18.12 -47.68
CA GLU A 671 17.06 -16.85 -47.26
C GLU A 671 16.00 -15.80 -46.89
N TRP A 672 16.09 -15.23 -45.69
CA TRP A 672 15.20 -14.15 -45.23
C TRP A 672 15.64 -12.80 -45.78
N SER A 673 14.67 -12.00 -46.23
CA SER A 673 14.81 -10.56 -46.41
C SER A 673 14.14 -9.83 -45.25
N TRP A 674 14.69 -8.70 -44.85
CA TRP A 674 14.11 -7.86 -43.81
C TRP A 674 13.96 -6.42 -44.27
N ARG A 675 13.01 -5.73 -43.63
CA ARG A 675 12.80 -4.28 -43.71
C ARG A 675 12.59 -3.72 -42.31
N ILE A 676 13.28 -2.64 -41.94
CA ILE A 676 13.25 -2.10 -40.57
C ILE A 676 12.98 -0.59 -40.57
N GLY A 677 12.19 -0.12 -39.59
CA GLY A 677 11.94 1.29 -39.34
C GLY A 677 13.07 1.95 -38.55
N LEU A 678 13.70 2.96 -39.13
CA LEU A 678 14.85 3.68 -38.56
C LEU A 678 14.45 5.00 -37.88
N GLY A 679 13.17 5.37 -37.88
CA GLY A 679 12.71 6.65 -37.35
C GLY A 679 12.63 7.75 -38.41
N HIS A 680 11.84 8.79 -38.13
CA HIS A 680 11.65 9.95 -39.01
C HIS A 680 11.23 9.61 -40.45
N GLY A 681 10.51 8.50 -40.63
CA GLY A 681 10.10 8.00 -41.95
C GLY A 681 11.25 7.38 -42.77
N GLN A 682 12.39 7.11 -42.15
CA GLN A 682 13.52 6.42 -42.77
C GLN A 682 13.41 4.91 -42.53
N GLU A 683 13.76 4.12 -43.53
CA GLU A 683 13.68 2.66 -43.49
C GLU A 683 14.90 2.04 -44.19
N ARG A 684 15.16 0.77 -43.90
CA ARG A 684 16.23 0.01 -44.57
C ARG A 684 15.79 -1.42 -44.84
N GLU A 685 16.24 -1.94 -45.97
CA GLU A 685 16.05 -3.33 -46.37
C GLU A 685 17.40 -4.07 -46.45
N GLY A 686 17.37 -5.38 -46.27
CA GLY A 686 18.56 -6.23 -46.36
C GLY A 686 18.24 -7.73 -46.30
N ARG A 687 19.29 -8.55 -46.35
CA ARG A 687 19.20 -10.03 -46.30
C ARG A 687 20.20 -10.69 -45.33
N ASP A 688 21.26 -9.97 -44.95
CA ASP A 688 22.26 -10.44 -43.99
C ASP A 688 21.77 -10.30 -42.55
N ALA A 689 22.58 -10.72 -41.57
CA ALA A 689 22.29 -10.46 -40.17
C ALA A 689 22.15 -8.95 -39.88
N LEU A 690 21.27 -8.61 -38.95
CA LEU A 690 20.97 -7.24 -38.53
C LEU A 690 20.89 -7.15 -37.01
N SER A 691 21.40 -6.06 -36.44
CA SER A 691 21.18 -5.69 -35.03
C SER A 691 20.93 -4.19 -34.91
N LEU A 692 19.77 -3.81 -34.38
CA LEU A 692 19.43 -2.45 -33.98
C LEU A 692 19.36 -2.40 -32.46
N ARG A 693 20.10 -1.49 -31.83
CA ARG A 693 20.13 -1.33 -30.36
C ARG A 693 19.91 0.11 -29.95
N GLN A 694 18.76 0.39 -29.34
CA GLN A 694 18.41 1.69 -28.78
C GLN A 694 18.73 1.68 -27.28
N LEU A 695 19.92 2.14 -26.90
CA LEU A 695 20.37 2.16 -25.49
C LEU A 695 20.09 3.49 -24.79
N ARG A 696 19.73 4.54 -25.53
CA ARG A 696 19.40 5.87 -25.00
C ARG A 696 18.12 6.38 -25.67
N ASP A 697 17.48 7.40 -25.12
CA ASP A 697 16.32 8.08 -25.73
C ASP A 697 16.66 8.92 -26.97
N ASP A 698 17.95 9.18 -27.19
CA ASP A 698 18.48 10.11 -28.20
C ASP A 698 19.48 9.46 -29.16
N SER A 699 19.75 8.15 -29.03
CA SER A 699 20.66 7.43 -29.93
C SER A 699 20.43 5.92 -29.98
N TYR A 700 20.60 5.35 -31.18
CA TYR A 700 20.68 3.91 -31.40
C TYR A 700 21.90 3.53 -32.25
N THR A 701 22.34 2.27 -32.14
CA THR A 701 23.34 1.67 -33.02
C THR A 701 22.68 0.70 -33.99
N LEU A 702 23.27 0.57 -35.19
CA LEU A 702 22.82 -0.35 -36.23
C LEU A 702 24.03 -1.12 -36.77
N GLU A 703 23.92 -2.44 -36.86
CA GLU A 703 24.93 -3.33 -37.42
C GLU A 703 24.29 -4.22 -38.49
N PRO A 704 24.73 -4.15 -39.76
CA PRO A 704 25.75 -3.25 -40.31
C PRO A 704 25.37 -1.77 -40.18
N ALA A 705 26.36 -0.87 -40.17
CA ALA A 705 26.17 0.57 -39.98
C ALA A 705 25.06 1.18 -40.87
N ALA A 706 24.36 2.18 -40.34
CA ALA A 706 23.30 2.88 -41.07
C ALA A 706 23.84 3.61 -42.32
N PRO A 707 23.05 3.69 -43.41
CA PRO A 707 23.41 4.48 -44.58
C PRO A 707 23.68 5.95 -44.26
N ALA A 708 24.50 6.61 -45.08
CA ALA A 708 24.76 8.04 -44.95
C ALA A 708 23.46 8.86 -45.04
N GLY A 709 23.27 9.81 -44.12
CA GLY A 709 22.07 10.66 -44.04
C GLY A 709 20.95 10.12 -43.15
N VAL A 710 21.09 8.91 -42.58
CA VAL A 710 20.18 8.40 -41.55
C VAL A 710 20.47 9.05 -40.21
N LYS A 711 19.44 9.52 -39.51
CA LYS A 711 19.56 10.02 -38.14
C LYS A 711 19.37 8.88 -37.16
N THR A 712 20.45 8.44 -36.52
CA THR A 712 20.41 7.32 -35.58
C THR A 712 20.02 7.76 -34.17
N GLU A 713 18.89 8.46 -34.04
CA GLU A 713 18.43 9.05 -32.78
C GLU A 713 17.33 8.20 -32.12
N ARG A 714 16.19 7.99 -32.79
CA ARG A 714 15.01 7.31 -32.25
C ARG A 714 14.41 6.35 -33.27
N ALA A 715 14.63 5.05 -33.12
CA ALA A 715 14.09 4.03 -34.00
C ALA A 715 12.59 3.82 -33.78
N ASP A 716 11.86 3.45 -34.84
CA ASP A 716 10.40 3.25 -34.79
C ASP A 716 9.99 1.98 -34.01
N GLY A 717 10.90 1.00 -33.89
CA GLY A 717 10.68 -0.22 -33.11
C GLY A 717 9.90 -1.32 -33.83
N TRP A 718 10.00 -1.42 -35.16
CA TRP A 718 9.41 -2.50 -35.94
C TRP A 718 10.35 -3.04 -37.00
N ILE A 719 10.19 -4.33 -37.33
CA ILE A 719 10.88 -5.03 -38.41
C ILE A 719 9.91 -5.96 -39.13
N ASP A 720 10.05 -6.07 -40.43
CA ASP A 720 9.37 -7.01 -41.30
C ASP A 720 10.36 -8.04 -41.82
N LEU A 721 9.95 -9.31 -41.85
CA LEU A 721 10.74 -10.44 -42.34
C LEU A 721 9.94 -11.22 -43.36
N SER A 722 10.52 -11.49 -44.53
CA SER A 722 9.88 -12.31 -45.57
C SER A 722 10.87 -13.27 -46.24
N ASN A 723 10.41 -14.49 -46.53
CA ASN A 723 11.13 -15.48 -47.33
C ASN A 723 10.58 -15.64 -48.76
N GLY A 724 9.63 -14.78 -49.17
CA GLY A 724 8.98 -14.83 -50.47
C GLY A 724 7.76 -15.76 -50.56
N ARG A 725 7.54 -16.67 -49.60
CA ARG A 725 6.28 -17.45 -49.44
C ARG A 725 5.34 -16.83 -48.41
N TRP A 726 5.89 -16.43 -47.27
CA TRP A 726 5.20 -15.74 -46.19
C TRP A 726 6.17 -14.80 -45.48
N GLY A 727 5.63 -13.95 -44.60
CA GLY A 727 6.42 -13.09 -43.73
C GLY A 727 5.76 -12.78 -42.40
N VAL A 728 6.51 -12.08 -41.55
CA VAL A 728 6.07 -11.60 -40.25
C VAL A 728 6.59 -10.19 -40.01
N THR A 729 5.67 -9.26 -39.74
CA THR A 729 5.99 -7.97 -39.15
C THR A 729 5.96 -8.09 -37.63
N ALA A 730 7.03 -7.69 -36.96
CA ALA A 730 7.10 -7.58 -35.51
C ALA A 730 7.29 -6.12 -35.09
N ALA A 731 6.51 -5.65 -34.12
CA ALA A 731 6.61 -4.29 -33.59
C ALA A 731 6.54 -4.29 -32.06
N VAL A 732 7.28 -3.38 -31.44
CA VAL A 732 7.27 -3.12 -30.00
C VAL A 732 6.67 -1.74 -29.77
N ARG A 733 5.65 -1.66 -28.91
CA ARG A 733 5.03 -0.39 -28.55
C ARG A 733 5.96 0.44 -27.68
N ASP A 734 6.03 1.74 -27.95
CA ASP A 734 6.84 2.72 -27.22
C ASP A 734 8.34 2.33 -27.14
N PHE A 735 8.91 1.79 -28.24
CA PHE A 735 10.25 1.20 -28.29
C PHE A 735 11.38 2.13 -27.80
N TRP A 736 11.57 3.29 -28.43
CA TRP A 736 12.64 4.21 -28.01
C TRP A 736 12.30 4.93 -26.71
N GLN A 737 11.01 5.13 -26.43
CA GLN A 737 10.53 5.73 -25.19
C GLN A 737 10.83 4.82 -23.98
N LEU A 738 10.83 3.51 -24.17
CA LEU A 738 11.14 2.50 -23.16
C LEU A 738 12.57 1.95 -23.27
N TYR A 739 13.51 2.72 -23.84
CA TYR A 739 14.92 2.30 -23.91
C TYR A 739 15.44 1.83 -22.52
N PRO A 740 16.34 0.84 -22.46
CA PRO A 740 16.99 0.19 -23.59
C PRO A 740 16.12 -0.85 -24.31
N LYS A 741 16.28 -0.99 -25.63
CA LYS A 741 15.61 -2.00 -26.46
C LYS A 741 16.49 -2.47 -27.63
N GLY A 742 16.21 -3.65 -28.17
CA GLY A 742 16.89 -4.17 -29.37
C GLY A 742 15.98 -4.97 -30.29
N ILE A 743 16.30 -4.95 -31.59
CA ILE A 743 15.70 -5.80 -32.62
C ILE A 743 16.85 -6.38 -33.44
N GLY A 744 16.86 -7.70 -33.64
CA GLY A 744 17.89 -8.36 -34.41
C GLY A 744 17.37 -9.53 -35.23
N VAL A 745 18.13 -9.89 -36.27
CA VAL A 745 17.88 -11.01 -37.16
C VAL A 745 19.20 -11.71 -37.43
N ASP A 746 19.25 -13.01 -37.26
CA ASP A 746 20.38 -13.85 -37.65
C ASP A 746 19.91 -15.21 -38.20
N ALA A 747 20.82 -16.16 -38.33
CA ALA A 747 20.52 -17.50 -38.85
C ALA A 747 19.55 -18.31 -37.98
N GLU A 748 19.36 -17.95 -36.70
CA GLU A 748 18.44 -18.61 -35.77
C GLU A 748 17.02 -18.02 -35.84
N GLY A 749 16.87 -16.80 -36.37
CA GLY A 749 15.58 -16.15 -36.58
C GLY A 749 15.52 -14.71 -36.04
N LEU A 750 14.32 -14.29 -35.65
CA LEU A 750 14.06 -12.94 -35.12
C LEU A 750 14.34 -12.89 -33.61
N LYS A 751 15.00 -11.81 -33.17
CA LYS A 751 15.30 -11.51 -31.76
C LYS A 751 14.74 -10.14 -31.40
N ILE A 752 14.02 -10.06 -30.28
CA ILE A 752 13.53 -8.79 -29.71
C ILE A 752 14.04 -8.69 -28.28
N ASP A 753 15.00 -7.80 -28.04
CA ASP A 753 15.55 -7.57 -26.71
C ASP A 753 14.71 -6.52 -25.96
N LEU A 754 14.03 -6.97 -24.91
CA LEU A 754 13.22 -6.12 -24.02
C LEU A 754 14.11 -5.34 -23.05
N CYS A 755 15.22 -5.96 -22.65
CA CYS A 755 16.31 -5.42 -21.86
C CYS A 755 17.62 -5.95 -22.46
N PRO A 756 18.21 -5.32 -23.50
CA PRO A 756 19.45 -5.80 -24.12
C PRO A 756 20.67 -5.61 -23.20
N ASP A 757 21.68 -6.48 -23.31
CA ASP A 757 22.94 -6.43 -22.55
C ASP A 757 23.85 -5.28 -22.99
N PHE A 758 24.44 -4.50 -22.11
CA PHE A 758 25.28 -3.36 -22.52
C PHE A 758 26.65 -3.38 -21.84
N PRO A 759 27.71 -2.88 -22.49
CA PRO A 759 29.03 -2.82 -21.88
C PRO A 759 29.05 -2.00 -20.59
N GLU A 760 29.89 -2.41 -19.63
CA GLU A 760 30.27 -1.54 -18.51
C GLU A 760 30.84 -0.22 -19.04
N GLY A 761 30.57 0.91 -18.37
CA GLY A 761 30.90 2.24 -18.89
C GLY A 761 29.83 2.90 -19.74
N THR A 762 28.83 2.17 -20.25
CA THR A 762 27.82 2.72 -21.20
C THR A 762 27.13 3.97 -20.66
N TYR A 763 26.79 4.02 -19.37
CA TYR A 763 26.08 5.14 -18.73
C TYR A 763 26.94 5.91 -17.71
N ASP A 764 28.18 5.48 -17.47
CA ASP A 764 28.98 5.96 -16.34
C ASP A 764 29.47 7.41 -16.51
N GLY A 765 29.53 7.91 -17.75
CA GLY A 765 29.90 9.31 -18.07
C GLY A 765 28.78 10.34 -17.93
N CYS A 766 27.66 10.03 -17.27
CA CYS A 766 26.52 10.95 -17.11
C CYS A 766 26.68 11.90 -15.92
N SER A 767 25.86 12.96 -15.89
CA SER A 767 25.75 13.82 -14.71
C SER A 767 25.11 13.04 -13.54
N LYS A 768 25.39 13.43 -12.30
CA LYS A 768 24.75 12.78 -11.14
C LYS A 768 23.22 12.91 -11.17
N LEU A 769 22.70 14.03 -11.68
CA LEU A 769 21.26 14.21 -11.87
C LEU A 769 20.70 13.22 -12.91
N ASP A 770 21.40 12.99 -14.02
CA ASP A 770 20.97 11.99 -15.01
C ASP A 770 21.14 10.55 -14.51
N GLU A 771 22.11 10.27 -13.63
CA GLU A 771 22.17 8.99 -12.91
C GLU A 771 20.89 8.80 -12.08
N ILE A 772 20.50 9.79 -11.27
CA ILE A 772 19.29 9.72 -10.43
C ILE A 772 18.00 9.61 -11.25
N LYS A 773 17.93 10.37 -12.35
CA LYS A 773 16.73 10.54 -13.16
C LYS A 773 16.57 9.44 -14.21
N LEU A 774 17.61 9.17 -14.99
CA LEU A 774 17.53 8.36 -16.22
C LEU A 774 18.12 6.96 -16.04
N TYR A 775 19.29 6.87 -15.40
CA TYR A 775 20.15 5.67 -15.50
C TYR A 775 20.29 4.90 -14.19
N PHE A 776 19.55 5.24 -13.12
CA PHE A 776 19.69 4.65 -11.79
C PHE A 776 19.57 3.11 -11.78
N ALA A 777 18.82 2.56 -12.74
CA ALA A 777 18.63 1.12 -12.91
C ALA A 777 19.55 0.47 -13.95
N LEU A 778 20.44 1.23 -14.62
CA LEU A 778 21.19 0.80 -15.82
C LEU A 778 22.72 0.95 -15.67
N MET A 779 23.27 1.01 -14.46
CA MET A 779 24.70 1.28 -14.26
C MET A 779 25.56 0.00 -14.38
N ARG A 780 26.85 0.16 -14.72
CA ARG A 780 27.87 -0.90 -14.62
C ARG A 780 27.55 -2.17 -15.44
N GLY A 781 27.02 -2.00 -16.64
CA GLY A 781 26.71 -3.11 -17.55
C GLY A 781 25.51 -3.97 -17.14
N LYS A 782 24.70 -3.53 -16.17
CA LYS A 782 23.66 -4.35 -15.54
C LYS A 782 22.37 -3.58 -15.32
N TYR A 783 21.26 -4.32 -15.31
CA TYR A 783 19.98 -3.85 -14.81
C TYR A 783 19.91 -4.08 -13.31
N ARG A 784 19.52 -3.08 -12.53
CA ARG A 784 19.29 -3.19 -11.08
C ARG A 784 17.87 -2.79 -10.75
N VAL A 785 17.02 -3.74 -10.38
CA VAL A 785 15.60 -3.52 -10.08
C VAL A 785 15.28 -3.92 -8.65
N ARG A 786 14.39 -3.17 -7.98
CA ARG A 786 13.94 -3.53 -6.62
C ARG A 786 12.95 -4.68 -6.69
N ARG A 787 12.99 -5.59 -5.73
CA ARG A 787 12.01 -6.68 -5.59
C ARG A 787 10.58 -6.14 -5.59
N GLY A 788 9.71 -6.81 -6.33
CA GLY A 788 8.31 -6.45 -6.51
C GLY A 788 8.05 -5.53 -7.70
N VAL A 789 9.08 -4.96 -8.34
CA VAL A 789 8.92 -4.28 -9.63
C VAL A 789 8.62 -5.32 -10.71
N GLN A 790 7.71 -4.97 -11.62
CA GLN A 790 7.48 -5.70 -12.86
C GLN A 790 7.57 -4.76 -14.06
N LYS A 791 7.57 -5.29 -15.26
CA LYS A 791 7.40 -4.48 -16.47
C LYS A 791 6.73 -5.25 -17.58
N GLN A 792 5.62 -4.72 -18.08
CA GLN A 792 4.94 -5.21 -19.27
C GLN A 792 5.52 -4.56 -20.54
N HIS A 793 5.70 -5.39 -21.56
CA HIS A 793 6.05 -4.99 -22.92
C HIS A 793 4.95 -5.45 -23.87
N ASP A 794 4.47 -4.52 -24.70
CA ASP A 794 3.43 -4.79 -25.68
C ASP A 794 4.08 -5.02 -27.05
N LEU A 795 3.86 -6.20 -27.62
CA LEU A 795 4.37 -6.59 -28.93
C LEU A 795 3.22 -6.92 -29.89
N LEU A 796 3.47 -6.71 -31.17
CA LEU A 796 2.62 -7.15 -32.27
C LEU A 796 3.42 -8.12 -33.13
N LEU A 797 2.80 -9.25 -33.49
CA LEU A 797 3.24 -10.13 -34.57
C LEU A 797 2.12 -10.15 -35.62
N ALA A 798 2.42 -9.73 -36.85
CA ALA A 798 1.47 -9.73 -37.97
C ALA A 798 2.02 -10.59 -39.10
N PHE A 799 1.39 -11.74 -39.34
CA PHE A 799 1.78 -12.67 -40.40
C PHE A 799 1.12 -12.30 -41.72
N HIS A 800 1.82 -12.45 -42.83
CA HIS A 800 1.36 -12.02 -44.15
C HIS A 800 1.94 -12.89 -45.29
N PRO A 801 1.41 -12.79 -46.53
CA PRO A 801 1.98 -13.46 -47.69
C PRO A 801 3.39 -12.95 -48.03
N GLY A 802 4.20 -13.76 -48.70
CA GLY A 802 5.63 -13.48 -48.88
C GLY A 802 5.99 -12.28 -49.74
N GLN A 803 5.09 -11.82 -50.61
CA GLN A 803 5.24 -10.48 -51.20
C GLN A 803 4.82 -9.45 -50.15
N ALA A 804 5.81 -8.93 -49.41
CA ALA A 804 5.58 -7.88 -48.43
C ALA A 804 5.17 -6.58 -49.13
N ASP A 805 3.98 -6.06 -48.80
CA ASP A 805 3.71 -4.64 -48.96
C ASP A 805 4.40 -3.91 -47.80
N GLY A 806 5.59 -3.36 -48.05
CA GLY A 806 6.36 -2.67 -47.03
C GLY A 806 5.62 -1.47 -46.40
N ASP A 807 4.64 -0.89 -47.10
CA ASP A 807 3.79 0.14 -46.53
C ASP A 807 2.80 -0.45 -45.52
N ALA A 808 2.25 -1.66 -45.76
CA ALA A 808 1.37 -2.34 -44.80
C ALA A 808 2.08 -2.66 -43.47
N ALA A 809 3.33 -3.12 -43.52
CA ALA A 809 4.15 -3.38 -42.32
C ALA A 809 4.36 -2.11 -41.48
N ARG A 810 4.67 -0.98 -42.13
CA ARG A 810 4.76 0.33 -41.46
C ARG A 810 3.41 0.76 -40.90
N HIS A 811 2.34 0.66 -41.67
CA HIS A 811 1.00 1.12 -41.29
C HIS A 811 0.47 0.38 -40.05
N VAL A 812 0.59 -0.95 -40.02
CA VAL A 812 0.14 -1.76 -38.88
C VAL A 812 0.98 -1.46 -37.63
N SER A 813 2.28 -1.22 -37.80
CA SER A 813 3.19 -0.87 -36.70
C SER A 813 2.90 0.52 -36.13
N GLN A 814 2.58 1.50 -36.98
CA GLN A 814 2.18 2.85 -36.54
C GLN A 814 0.82 2.83 -35.82
N ALA A 815 -0.15 2.08 -36.35
CA ALA A 815 -1.45 1.89 -35.71
C ALA A 815 -1.37 1.11 -34.39
N PHE A 816 -0.34 0.28 -34.21
CA PHE A 816 -0.11 -0.43 -32.94
C PHE A 816 0.38 0.49 -31.81
N GLN A 817 1.04 1.61 -32.15
CA GLN A 817 1.50 2.58 -31.13
C GLN A 817 0.32 3.25 -30.41
N GLU A 818 -0.72 3.64 -31.16
CA GLU A 818 -1.94 4.28 -30.65
C GLU A 818 -3.18 3.70 -31.38
N PRO A 819 -3.65 2.50 -30.98
CA PRO A 819 -4.69 1.76 -31.70
C PRO A 819 -6.04 2.48 -31.74
N LEU A 820 -6.87 2.11 -32.73
CA LEU A 820 -8.24 2.63 -32.84
C LEU A 820 -9.06 2.32 -31.58
N ILE A 821 -9.76 3.34 -31.07
CA ILE A 821 -10.70 3.25 -29.95
C ILE A 821 -12.09 3.72 -30.39
N ALA A 822 -13.12 3.11 -29.81
CA ALA A 822 -14.50 3.56 -29.95
C ALA A 822 -14.84 4.51 -28.80
N VAL A 823 -15.20 5.74 -29.15
CA VAL A 823 -15.45 6.83 -28.18
C VAL A 823 -16.95 7.13 -28.17
N CYS A 824 -17.55 7.11 -26.97
CA CYS A 824 -18.92 7.61 -26.80
C CYS A 824 -18.93 9.14 -26.90
N THR A 825 -20.11 9.73 -27.06
CA THR A 825 -20.22 11.18 -26.89
C THR A 825 -19.86 11.58 -25.45
N PRO A 826 -19.20 12.73 -25.22
CA PRO A 826 -18.92 13.21 -23.87
C PRO A 826 -20.16 13.28 -22.97
N GLU A 827 -21.30 13.66 -23.54
CA GLU A 827 -22.60 13.67 -22.86
C GLU A 827 -22.95 12.29 -22.31
N ARG A 828 -22.73 11.23 -23.10
CA ARG A 828 -23.02 9.86 -22.65
C ARG A 828 -22.16 9.48 -21.45
N TYR A 829 -20.87 9.80 -21.46
CA TYR A 829 -20.03 9.50 -20.29
C TYR A 829 -20.49 10.27 -19.04
N CYS A 830 -20.82 11.55 -19.18
CA CYS A 830 -21.23 12.38 -18.05
C CYS A 830 -22.63 12.04 -17.50
N ASP A 831 -23.62 11.84 -18.38
CA ASP A 831 -25.03 11.64 -18.00
C ASP A 831 -25.27 10.31 -17.27
N THR A 832 -24.41 9.31 -17.48
CA THR A 832 -24.49 8.02 -16.78
C THR A 832 -24.05 8.08 -15.31
N LEU A 833 -23.39 9.18 -14.90
CA LEU A 833 -22.85 9.40 -13.55
C LEU A 833 -21.82 8.36 -13.07
N VAL A 834 -21.27 7.54 -13.97
CA VAL A 834 -20.27 6.51 -13.62
C VAL A 834 -18.97 7.12 -13.07
N PHE A 835 -18.60 8.32 -13.54
CA PHE A 835 -17.45 9.11 -13.05
C PHE A 835 -17.84 10.14 -11.97
N GLY A 836 -19.08 10.06 -11.48
CA GLY A 836 -19.68 11.07 -10.60
C GLY A 836 -20.26 12.25 -11.39
N GLU A 837 -20.49 13.34 -10.68
CA GLU A 837 -21.11 14.55 -11.21
C GLU A 837 -20.06 15.42 -11.92
N ILE A 838 -19.91 15.24 -13.24
CA ILE A 838 -18.99 16.00 -14.10
C ILE A 838 -19.73 16.52 -15.33
N LEU A 839 -19.21 17.58 -15.97
CA LEU A 839 -19.80 18.18 -17.18
C LEU A 839 -18.98 17.88 -18.43
N PRO A 840 -19.63 17.57 -19.57
CA PRO A 840 -18.94 17.46 -20.84
C PRO A 840 -18.45 18.83 -21.31
N ALA A 841 -17.27 18.89 -21.92
CA ALA A 841 -16.68 20.14 -22.42
C ALA A 841 -17.54 20.77 -23.53
N THR A 842 -18.26 19.95 -24.29
CA THR A 842 -19.24 20.35 -25.32
C THR A 842 -20.40 21.18 -24.76
N ALA A 843 -20.65 21.14 -23.44
CA ALA A 843 -21.66 22.00 -22.81
C ALA A 843 -21.26 23.49 -22.79
N GLY A 844 -19.98 23.82 -23.03
CA GLY A 844 -19.49 25.20 -23.17
C GLY A 844 -19.64 26.06 -21.91
N ARG A 845 -19.74 25.45 -20.72
CA ARG A 845 -20.04 26.13 -19.45
C ARG A 845 -18.84 26.81 -18.78
N SER A 846 -17.61 26.37 -19.10
CA SER A 846 -16.38 26.90 -18.49
C SER A 846 -15.23 26.98 -19.51
N PRO A 847 -15.32 27.84 -20.54
CA PRO A 847 -14.27 27.99 -21.56
C PRO A 847 -12.90 28.37 -20.99
N GLU A 848 -12.86 29.08 -19.86
CA GLU A 848 -11.64 29.38 -19.11
C GLU A 848 -10.92 28.12 -18.61
N TYR A 849 -11.67 27.09 -18.21
CA TYR A 849 -11.09 25.82 -17.80
C TYR A 849 -10.52 25.04 -18.98
N GLU A 850 -11.23 25.03 -20.12
CA GLU A 850 -10.72 24.33 -21.31
C GLU A 850 -9.38 24.92 -21.77
N LYS A 851 -9.23 26.24 -21.67
CA LYS A 851 -7.94 26.92 -21.91
C LYS A 851 -6.85 26.49 -20.93
N VAL A 852 -7.19 26.34 -19.65
CA VAL A 852 -6.27 25.81 -18.63
C VAL A 852 -5.85 24.39 -18.96
N CYS A 853 -6.78 23.52 -19.36
CA CYS A 853 -6.49 22.14 -19.74
C CYS A 853 -5.49 22.05 -20.91
N GLU A 854 -5.66 22.84 -21.97
CA GLU A 854 -4.70 22.85 -23.09
C GLU A 854 -3.32 23.37 -22.64
N GLY A 855 -3.27 24.40 -21.79
CA GLY A 855 -2.01 24.88 -21.22
C GLY A 855 -1.30 23.82 -20.35
N VAL A 856 -2.05 23.02 -19.59
CA VAL A 856 -1.51 21.89 -18.81
C VAL A 856 -1.01 20.79 -19.73
N TYR A 857 -1.74 20.46 -20.81
CA TYR A 857 -1.33 19.48 -21.82
C TYR A 857 0.02 19.85 -22.46
N GLU A 858 0.11 21.06 -23.00
CA GLU A 858 1.33 21.56 -23.63
C GLU A 858 2.50 21.61 -22.66
N ASN A 859 2.27 22.05 -21.42
CA ASN A 859 3.30 22.11 -20.40
C ASN A 859 3.77 20.71 -20.00
N TYR A 860 2.87 19.73 -19.86
CA TYR A 860 3.23 18.36 -19.52
C TYR A 860 4.13 17.73 -20.58
N LEU A 861 3.78 17.86 -21.87
CA LEU A 861 4.60 17.33 -22.96
C LEU A 861 5.96 18.01 -23.05
N ARG A 862 5.97 19.35 -22.99
CA ARG A 862 7.22 20.14 -23.01
C ARG A 862 8.12 19.78 -21.83
N HIS A 863 7.54 19.60 -20.65
CA HIS A 863 8.26 19.20 -19.45
C HIS A 863 8.86 17.81 -19.60
N ARG A 864 8.08 16.82 -20.09
CA ARG A 864 8.59 15.46 -20.37
C ARG A 864 9.78 15.49 -21.31
N ASP A 865 9.70 16.25 -22.41
CA ASP A 865 10.82 16.37 -23.34
C ASP A 865 12.03 17.07 -22.72
N ALA A 866 11.82 18.18 -22.00
CA ALA A 866 12.88 18.92 -21.34
C ALA A 866 13.59 18.10 -20.24
N THR A 867 12.86 17.27 -19.50
CA THR A 867 13.45 16.40 -18.47
C THR A 867 13.96 15.09 -19.02
N ARG A 868 13.67 14.76 -20.29
CA ARG A 868 13.88 13.43 -20.89
C ARG A 868 13.17 12.34 -20.08
N GLY A 869 11.88 12.52 -19.82
CA GLY A 869 11.03 11.59 -19.07
C GLY A 869 10.75 10.27 -19.82
N TYR A 870 11.82 9.59 -20.23
CA TYR A 870 11.87 8.38 -21.04
C TYR A 870 12.74 7.34 -20.32
N GLY A 871 12.58 6.07 -20.68
CA GLY A 871 13.34 4.94 -20.16
C GLY A 871 12.45 3.82 -19.63
N LEU A 872 13.03 2.63 -19.53
CA LEU A 872 12.37 1.36 -19.16
C LEU A 872 11.47 1.47 -17.92
N LEU A 873 11.96 2.15 -16.88
CA LEU A 873 11.24 2.33 -15.61
C LEU A 873 10.65 3.73 -15.45
N ASN A 874 10.76 4.61 -16.46
CA ASN A 874 10.53 6.05 -16.31
C ASN A 874 9.35 6.54 -17.15
N PHE A 875 9.21 6.04 -18.38
CA PHE A 875 8.21 6.53 -19.31
C PHE A 875 6.80 6.25 -18.80
N GLY A 876 5.98 7.31 -18.79
CA GLY A 876 4.62 7.31 -18.23
C GLY A 876 4.46 8.14 -16.95
N ASP A 877 5.56 8.47 -16.26
CA ASP A 877 5.56 9.32 -15.06
C ASP A 877 6.24 10.69 -15.30
N GLN A 878 6.22 11.55 -14.28
CA GLN A 878 6.77 12.90 -14.30
C GLN A 878 7.92 13.07 -13.32
N PHE A 879 9.06 13.59 -13.80
CA PHE A 879 10.21 13.95 -12.95
C PHE A 879 10.11 15.39 -12.44
N GLY A 880 10.61 15.66 -11.23
CA GLY A 880 10.82 17.02 -10.72
C GLY A 880 10.08 17.37 -9.43
N GLU A 881 9.36 16.42 -8.80
CA GLU A 881 8.87 16.58 -7.44
C GLU A 881 10.06 16.84 -6.50
N ARG A 882 9.99 17.87 -5.66
CA ARG A 882 11.15 18.40 -4.90
C ARG A 882 12.44 18.50 -5.73
N LYS A 883 12.30 18.89 -7.01
CA LYS A 883 13.36 19.07 -8.02
C LYS A 883 14.01 17.78 -8.54
N VAL A 884 14.04 16.69 -7.78
CA VAL A 884 14.87 15.51 -8.10
C VAL A 884 14.16 14.16 -7.96
N ASN A 885 12.91 14.14 -7.51
CA ASN A 885 12.13 12.92 -7.38
C ASN A 885 11.31 12.65 -8.65
N TRP A 886 11.07 11.37 -8.93
CA TRP A 886 9.94 10.93 -9.72
C TRP A 886 8.65 11.09 -8.94
N SER A 887 7.56 11.46 -9.62
CA SER A 887 6.30 11.84 -8.96
C SER A 887 5.51 10.62 -8.50
N ASN A 888 5.73 9.47 -9.13
CA ASN A 888 4.98 8.22 -8.93
C ASN A 888 3.47 8.47 -8.97
N GLY A 889 3.04 9.23 -9.96
CA GLY A 889 1.65 9.61 -10.15
C GLY A 889 1.04 10.44 -9.01
N GLU A 890 1.80 11.27 -8.27
CA GLU A 890 1.25 12.05 -7.14
C GLU A 890 0.01 12.86 -7.55
N TYR A 891 -1.09 12.62 -6.82
CA TYR A 891 -2.45 13.07 -7.15
C TYR A 891 -3.12 12.36 -8.35
N ASP A 892 -2.77 11.11 -8.63
CA ASP A 892 -3.44 10.25 -9.61
C ASP A 892 -3.50 10.86 -11.01
N HIS A 893 -2.33 11.03 -11.65
CA HIS A 893 -2.23 11.66 -12.98
C HIS A 893 -3.07 10.95 -14.04
N HIS A 894 -3.15 9.62 -13.97
CA HIS A 894 -3.91 8.84 -14.93
C HIS A 894 -5.42 9.03 -14.75
N HIS A 895 -5.94 9.13 -13.52
CA HIS A 895 -7.33 9.60 -13.31
C HIS A 895 -7.58 10.98 -13.93
N ALA A 896 -6.67 11.94 -13.70
CA ALA A 896 -6.81 13.30 -14.22
C ALA A 896 -6.81 13.35 -15.76
N PHE A 897 -5.94 12.60 -16.43
CA PHE A 897 -5.93 12.48 -17.89
C PHE A 897 -7.21 11.85 -18.42
N LEU A 898 -7.65 10.73 -17.82
CA LEU A 898 -8.83 10.03 -18.29
C LEU A 898 -10.12 10.83 -18.08
N LEU A 899 -10.22 11.62 -17.00
CA LEU A 899 -11.33 12.57 -16.83
C LEU A 899 -11.37 13.63 -17.95
N GLN A 900 -10.23 14.12 -18.44
CA GLN A 900 -10.25 15.03 -19.59
C GLN A 900 -10.68 14.33 -20.88
N PHE A 901 -10.23 13.09 -21.10
CA PHE A 901 -10.73 12.28 -22.22
C PHE A 901 -12.25 12.12 -22.15
N ILE A 902 -12.80 11.78 -21.00
CA ILE A 902 -14.24 11.60 -20.77
C ILE A 902 -15.03 12.87 -21.11
N ARG A 903 -14.54 14.05 -20.71
CA ARG A 903 -15.22 15.33 -20.95
C ARG A 903 -15.14 15.80 -22.40
N THR A 904 -14.09 15.44 -23.13
CA THR A 904 -13.79 16.03 -24.45
C THR A 904 -13.96 15.05 -25.60
N GLY A 905 -13.82 13.74 -25.36
CA GLY A 905 -13.66 12.71 -26.37
C GLY A 905 -12.30 12.75 -27.08
N ASP A 906 -11.35 13.58 -26.63
CA ASP A 906 -10.06 13.78 -27.29
C ASP A 906 -9.06 12.65 -26.92
N ARG A 907 -8.69 11.84 -27.92
CA ARG A 907 -7.80 10.68 -27.75
C ARG A 907 -6.43 11.03 -27.15
N ARG A 908 -5.96 12.28 -27.30
CA ARG A 908 -4.65 12.70 -26.78
C ARG A 908 -4.57 12.45 -25.28
N TRP A 909 -5.66 12.74 -24.57
CA TRP A 909 -5.78 12.50 -23.13
C TRP A 909 -5.87 11.02 -22.78
N TYR A 910 -6.55 10.21 -23.59
CA TYR A 910 -6.65 8.77 -23.38
C TYR A 910 -5.27 8.11 -23.38
N PHE A 911 -4.43 8.41 -24.38
CA PHE A 911 -3.11 7.81 -24.49
C PHE A 911 -2.08 8.34 -23.47
N LEU A 912 -2.29 9.52 -22.90
CA LEU A 912 -1.54 9.94 -21.70
C LEU A 912 -1.97 9.12 -20.48
N GLY A 913 -3.26 8.92 -20.28
CA GLY A 913 -3.80 8.07 -19.20
C GLY A 913 -3.36 6.61 -19.30
N ASP A 914 -3.39 6.02 -20.50
CA ASP A 914 -2.94 4.65 -20.78
C ASP A 914 -1.46 4.43 -20.38
N ARG A 915 -0.57 5.32 -20.84
CA ARG A 915 0.86 5.23 -20.51
C ARG A 915 1.13 5.43 -19.02
N ALA A 916 0.45 6.38 -18.39
CA ALA A 916 0.60 6.65 -16.96
C ALA A 916 0.05 5.51 -16.08
N ALA A 917 -1.09 4.92 -16.44
CA ALA A 917 -1.65 3.77 -15.73
C ALA A 917 -0.72 2.55 -15.80
N ARG A 918 -0.19 2.24 -16.99
CA ARG A 918 0.76 1.14 -17.20
C ARG A 918 2.04 1.32 -16.40
N HIS A 919 2.60 2.52 -16.39
CA HIS A 919 3.76 2.85 -15.56
C HIS A 919 3.48 2.60 -14.08
N ALA A 920 2.38 3.16 -13.56
CA ALA A 920 2.05 3.06 -12.14
C ALA A 920 1.72 1.62 -11.70
N ILE A 921 1.11 0.82 -12.59
CA ILE A 921 0.92 -0.61 -12.39
C ILE A 921 2.29 -1.29 -12.31
N ASP A 922 3.15 -1.12 -13.31
CA ASP A 922 4.38 -1.90 -13.43
C ASP A 922 5.46 -1.53 -12.42
N VAL A 923 5.71 -0.23 -12.26
CA VAL A 923 6.92 0.29 -11.59
C VAL A 923 6.60 0.80 -10.18
N ASP A 924 5.53 1.58 -10.04
CA ASP A 924 5.20 2.24 -8.76
C ASP A 924 4.46 1.32 -7.79
N THR A 925 3.89 0.19 -8.26
CA THR A 925 3.24 -0.80 -7.40
C THR A 925 4.17 -1.99 -7.14
N CYS A 926 4.28 -2.40 -5.88
CA CYS A 926 4.99 -3.62 -5.49
C CYS A 926 4.10 -4.85 -5.72
N HIS A 927 4.52 -5.82 -6.54
CA HIS A 927 3.73 -7.02 -6.87
C HIS A 927 4.08 -8.28 -6.08
N HIS A 928 5.25 -8.29 -5.44
CA HIS A 928 5.80 -9.50 -4.83
C HIS A 928 6.36 -9.26 -3.42
N GLY A 929 6.39 -10.33 -2.63
CA GLY A 929 6.92 -10.32 -1.26
C GLY A 929 5.95 -9.72 -0.23
N PRO A 930 6.42 -9.47 1.01
CA PRO A 930 5.56 -9.08 2.13
C PRO A 930 4.93 -7.69 1.99
N ARG A 931 5.32 -6.92 0.97
CA ARG A 931 4.83 -5.56 0.71
C ARG A 931 4.02 -5.47 -0.60
N ALA A 932 3.60 -6.61 -1.16
CA ALA A 932 2.75 -6.65 -2.34
C ALA A 932 1.47 -5.82 -2.13
N GLY A 933 1.15 -4.96 -3.09
CA GLY A 933 0.09 -3.94 -3.05
C GLY A 933 0.50 -2.59 -2.45
N GLY A 934 1.72 -2.46 -1.91
CA GLY A 934 2.27 -1.15 -1.56
C GLY A 934 2.59 -0.33 -2.81
N VAL A 935 2.17 0.94 -2.84
CA VAL A 935 2.51 1.91 -3.90
C VAL A 935 3.61 2.85 -3.42
N TRP A 936 4.75 2.83 -4.10
CA TRP A 936 5.94 3.60 -3.74
C TRP A 936 5.65 5.10 -3.81
N ILE A 937 5.96 5.82 -2.74
CA ILE A 937 5.93 7.28 -2.76
C ILE A 937 7.00 7.86 -3.68
N HIS A 938 6.79 9.08 -4.18
CA HIS A 938 7.80 9.85 -4.91
C HIS A 938 9.19 9.74 -4.27
N ALA A 939 10.19 9.45 -5.08
CA ALA A 939 11.55 9.18 -4.60
C ALA A 939 12.61 9.52 -5.66
N MET A 940 13.88 9.50 -5.23
CA MET A 940 15.03 9.49 -6.12
C MET A 940 15.13 8.09 -6.76
N GLY A 941 14.79 8.01 -8.05
CA GLY A 941 14.33 6.76 -8.68
C GLY A 941 12.90 6.42 -8.26
N HIS A 942 12.24 5.47 -8.93
CA HIS A 942 10.82 5.18 -8.65
C HIS A 942 10.56 4.49 -7.31
N THR A 943 11.43 3.57 -6.90
CA THR A 943 11.18 2.77 -5.69
C THR A 943 11.97 3.25 -4.47
N GLY A 944 12.92 4.18 -4.64
CA GLY A 944 13.93 4.51 -3.63
C GLY A 944 14.90 3.35 -3.34
N GLY A 945 15.89 3.57 -2.48
CA GLY A 945 16.92 2.58 -2.10
C GLY A 945 18.11 2.48 -3.06
N TYR A 946 18.08 3.19 -4.19
CA TYR A 946 19.23 3.32 -5.11
C TYR A 946 20.32 4.23 -4.56
N PHE A 947 19.92 5.21 -3.74
CA PHE A 947 20.79 6.22 -3.16
C PHE A 947 20.64 6.22 -1.63
N ARG A 948 21.68 6.65 -0.92
CA ARG A 948 21.67 6.75 0.56
C ARG A 948 21.46 8.18 1.05
N GLU A 949 21.72 9.16 0.21
CA GLU A 949 21.75 10.58 0.57
C GLU A 949 20.90 11.40 -0.40
N GLN A 950 20.48 12.59 0.07
CA GLN A 950 19.79 13.58 -0.74
C GLN A 950 20.71 14.20 -1.78
N TYR A 951 20.20 14.51 -2.96
CA TYR A 951 20.92 15.27 -3.98
C TYR A 951 20.83 16.77 -3.68
N GLU A 952 21.96 17.40 -3.36
CA GLU A 952 22.03 18.84 -3.04
C GLU A 952 21.02 19.27 -1.96
N GLY A 953 20.82 18.43 -0.95
CA GLY A 953 19.84 18.67 0.13
C GLY A 953 18.37 18.52 -0.28
N SER A 954 18.10 17.93 -1.44
CA SER A 954 16.75 17.67 -1.98
C SER A 954 16.53 16.19 -2.29
N GLY A 955 15.27 15.78 -2.35
CA GLY A 955 14.87 14.42 -2.73
C GLY A 955 14.68 13.43 -1.58
N ILE A 956 14.11 12.27 -1.91
CA ILE A 956 13.82 11.17 -0.97
C ILE A 956 14.60 9.92 -1.42
N PRO A 957 15.73 9.57 -0.76
CA PRO A 957 16.53 8.43 -1.17
C PRO A 957 15.91 7.07 -0.80
N GLY A 958 15.10 6.98 0.25
CA GLY A 958 14.63 5.69 0.80
C GLY A 958 13.33 5.09 0.23
N GLY A 959 12.46 5.92 -0.35
CA GLY A 959 11.10 5.53 -0.72
C GLY A 959 10.22 5.17 0.48
N GLY A 960 9.08 4.50 0.25
CA GLY A 960 8.15 4.06 1.30
C GLY A 960 6.73 3.84 0.80
N PHE A 961 5.84 3.43 1.71
CA PHE A 961 4.42 3.21 1.45
C PHE A 961 3.57 3.97 2.46
N THR A 962 2.57 4.71 1.98
CA THR A 962 1.57 5.37 2.82
C THR A 962 0.31 5.62 2.01
N PRO A 963 -0.89 5.46 2.60
CA PRO A 963 -2.13 5.78 1.91
C PRO A 963 -2.20 7.25 1.49
N SER A 964 -1.43 8.16 2.09
CA SER A 964 -1.41 9.57 1.64
C SER A 964 -0.76 9.83 0.29
N HIS A 965 -0.17 8.79 -0.31
CA HIS A 965 0.47 8.80 -1.61
C HIS A 965 0.10 7.52 -2.38
N THR A 966 -1.17 7.11 -2.31
CA THR A 966 -1.68 5.91 -2.99
C THR A 966 -3.06 6.22 -3.56
N TRP A 967 -3.32 5.79 -4.78
CA TRP A 967 -4.57 6.01 -5.49
C TRP A 967 -4.98 4.76 -6.27
N THR A 968 -6.26 4.61 -6.54
CA THR A 968 -6.81 3.50 -7.36
C THR A 968 -7.87 3.96 -8.35
N GLU A 969 -8.33 5.23 -8.29
CA GLU A 969 -9.34 5.75 -9.21
C GLU A 969 -8.90 5.61 -10.66
N GLY A 970 -7.68 6.04 -10.98
CA GLY A 970 -7.18 5.98 -12.34
C GLY A 970 -7.04 4.54 -12.86
N PHE A 971 -6.67 3.56 -12.02
CA PHE A 971 -6.65 2.14 -12.41
C PHE A 971 -8.06 1.65 -12.74
N CYS A 972 -9.05 2.03 -11.94
CA CYS A 972 -10.45 1.68 -12.19
C CYS A 972 -10.96 2.32 -13.48
N ASP A 973 -10.67 3.60 -13.69
CA ASP A 973 -11.07 4.34 -14.89
C ASP A 973 -10.44 3.75 -16.15
N TRP A 974 -9.15 3.42 -16.09
CA TRP A 974 -8.46 2.80 -17.22
C TRP A 974 -9.04 1.42 -17.51
N TYR A 975 -9.27 0.55 -16.51
CA TYR A 975 -9.95 -0.73 -16.71
C TYR A 975 -11.29 -0.56 -17.42
N PHE A 976 -12.13 0.36 -16.95
CA PHE A 976 -13.45 0.56 -17.52
C PHE A 976 -13.40 1.06 -18.97
N LEU A 977 -12.45 1.93 -19.30
CA LEU A 977 -12.32 2.50 -20.64
C LEU A 977 -11.59 1.58 -21.63
N SER A 978 -10.49 0.95 -21.20
CA SER A 978 -9.63 0.12 -22.05
C SER A 978 -10.09 -1.34 -22.10
N GLY A 979 -10.68 -1.81 -21.02
CA GLY A 979 -11.03 -3.21 -20.85
C GLY A 979 -9.89 -4.12 -20.39
N ASP A 980 -8.73 -3.57 -20.04
CA ASP A 980 -7.55 -4.34 -19.64
C ASP A 980 -7.65 -4.81 -18.18
N PRO A 981 -7.79 -6.12 -17.92
CA PRO A 981 -8.01 -6.64 -16.57
C PRO A 981 -6.83 -6.39 -15.60
N THR A 982 -5.62 -6.11 -16.11
CA THR A 982 -4.45 -5.81 -15.25
C THR A 982 -4.69 -4.64 -14.32
N ALA A 983 -5.43 -3.63 -14.75
CA ALA A 983 -5.71 -2.46 -13.93
C ALA A 983 -6.69 -2.77 -12.80
N ALA A 984 -7.70 -3.61 -13.06
CA ALA A 984 -8.63 -4.07 -12.03
C ALA A 984 -7.92 -5.00 -11.03
N GLU A 985 -7.06 -5.90 -11.51
CA GLU A 985 -6.19 -6.75 -10.68
C GLU A 985 -5.30 -5.88 -9.77
N ASN A 986 -4.67 -4.83 -10.31
CA ASN A 986 -3.82 -3.91 -9.55
C ASN A 986 -4.60 -3.07 -8.53
N ALA A 987 -5.77 -2.53 -8.90
CA ALA A 987 -6.62 -1.75 -7.99
C ALA A 987 -7.07 -2.58 -6.79
N ALA A 988 -7.38 -3.87 -7.00
CA ALA A 988 -7.70 -4.80 -5.92
C ALA A 988 -6.47 -5.11 -5.06
N LEU A 989 -5.31 -5.38 -5.67
CA LEU A 989 -4.06 -5.65 -4.96
C LEU A 989 -3.67 -4.49 -4.01
N VAL A 990 -3.73 -3.25 -4.52
CA VAL A 990 -3.44 -2.04 -3.73
C VAL A 990 -4.46 -1.84 -2.60
N ALA A 991 -5.76 -1.95 -2.90
CA ALA A 991 -6.80 -1.78 -1.89
C ALA A 991 -6.78 -2.88 -0.83
N ASP A 992 -6.41 -4.12 -1.16
CA ASP A 992 -6.28 -5.22 -0.22
C ASP A 992 -5.12 -5.02 0.76
N TYR A 993 -3.99 -4.47 0.28
CA TYR A 993 -2.85 -4.13 1.14
C TYR A 993 -3.26 -3.14 2.27
N TYR A 994 -3.98 -2.08 1.90
CA TYR A 994 -4.43 -1.06 2.85
C TYR A 994 -5.73 -1.43 3.59
N GLY A 995 -6.55 -2.32 3.04
CA GLY A 995 -7.81 -2.78 3.62
C GLY A 995 -7.67 -3.92 4.64
N GLY A 996 -6.50 -4.55 4.71
CA GLY A 996 -6.21 -5.68 5.59
C GLY A 996 -5.62 -5.26 6.94
N ALA A 997 -4.46 -5.81 7.30
CA ALA A 997 -3.81 -5.58 8.59
C ALA A 997 -3.44 -4.10 8.84
N TYR A 998 -3.35 -3.27 7.80
CA TYR A 998 -3.13 -1.83 7.93
C TYR A 998 -4.26 -1.13 8.72
N LEU A 999 -5.48 -1.68 8.70
CA LEU A 999 -6.63 -1.17 9.46
C LEU A 999 -6.69 -1.65 10.91
N ASN A 1000 -5.76 -2.52 11.34
CA ASN A 1000 -5.73 -2.97 12.73
C ASN A 1000 -5.43 -1.80 13.65
N ASN A 1001 -6.36 -1.55 14.58
CA ASN A 1001 -6.31 -0.41 15.49
C ASN A 1001 -6.06 0.91 14.70
N TYR A 1002 -6.75 1.06 13.56
CA TYR A 1002 -6.60 2.21 12.66
C TYR A 1002 -6.68 3.53 13.43
N ASP A 1003 -5.80 4.44 13.10
CA ASP A 1003 -5.60 5.67 13.84
C ASP A 1003 -5.57 6.86 12.89
N TYR A 1004 -5.95 8.01 13.43
CA TYR A 1004 -5.96 9.27 12.72
C TYR A 1004 -4.59 9.91 12.85
N SER A 1005 -3.79 9.77 11.79
CA SER A 1005 -2.65 10.65 11.57
C SER A 1005 -3.20 12.00 11.15
N ASN A 1006 -3.59 12.21 9.90
CA ASN A 1006 -3.97 13.53 9.39
C ASN A 1006 -5.16 13.47 8.42
N CYS A 1007 -5.73 14.64 8.11
CA CYS A 1007 -6.86 14.74 7.18
C CYS A 1007 -6.53 14.13 5.78
N ARG A 1008 -5.30 14.31 5.29
CA ARG A 1008 -4.84 13.80 3.99
C ARG A 1008 -4.76 12.27 3.97
N ASP A 1009 -4.14 11.65 4.97
CA ASP A 1009 -3.99 10.18 5.06
C ASP A 1009 -5.37 9.51 5.05
N ASN A 1010 -6.30 9.98 5.87
CA ASN A 1010 -7.65 9.43 5.95
C ASN A 1010 -8.44 9.68 4.65
N GLY A 1011 -8.37 10.88 4.10
CA GLY A 1011 -9.08 11.23 2.86
C GLY A 1011 -8.61 10.40 1.67
N TRP A 1012 -7.30 10.23 1.47
CA TRP A 1012 -6.78 9.38 0.40
C TRP A 1012 -7.12 7.91 0.60
N HIS A 1013 -7.05 7.41 1.83
CA HIS A 1013 -7.45 6.05 2.13
C HIS A 1013 -8.94 5.81 1.81
N LEU A 1014 -9.82 6.77 2.10
CA LEU A 1014 -11.22 6.67 1.71
C LEU A 1014 -11.39 6.63 0.19
N LEU A 1015 -10.72 7.53 -0.53
CA LEU A 1015 -10.86 7.63 -1.98
C LEU A 1015 -10.39 6.35 -2.69
N LEU A 1016 -9.21 5.85 -2.35
CA LEU A 1016 -8.69 4.62 -2.96
C LEU A 1016 -9.59 3.40 -2.64
N THR A 1017 -10.08 3.28 -1.42
CA THR A 1017 -10.91 2.13 -1.04
C THR A 1017 -12.30 2.20 -1.68
N LEU A 1018 -12.93 3.37 -1.74
CA LEU A 1018 -14.26 3.54 -2.33
C LEU A 1018 -14.26 3.40 -3.85
N ALA A 1019 -13.16 3.75 -4.51
CA ALA A 1019 -12.98 3.49 -5.94
C ALA A 1019 -13.03 1.99 -6.24
N THR A 1020 -12.26 1.18 -5.49
CA THR A 1020 -12.25 -0.28 -5.64
C THR A 1020 -13.58 -0.92 -5.21
N TYR A 1021 -14.29 -0.34 -4.23
CA TYR A 1021 -15.67 -0.75 -3.92
C TYR A 1021 -16.59 -0.61 -5.14
N ARG A 1022 -16.54 0.52 -5.85
CA ARG A 1022 -17.37 0.78 -7.04
C ARG A 1022 -16.96 -0.01 -8.27
N LEU A 1023 -15.73 -0.52 -8.29
CA LEU A 1023 -15.25 -1.45 -9.29
C LEU A 1023 -15.85 -2.84 -9.06
N THR A 1024 -15.82 -3.32 -7.82
CA THR A 1024 -16.03 -4.74 -7.49
C THR A 1024 -17.39 -5.06 -6.87
N ASN A 1025 -18.09 -4.06 -6.33
CA ASN A 1025 -19.19 -4.20 -5.37
C ASN A 1025 -18.82 -5.14 -4.19
N ASP A 1026 -17.55 -5.21 -3.79
CA ASP A 1026 -17.12 -6.01 -2.64
C ASP A 1026 -17.27 -5.22 -1.33
N PRO A 1027 -18.19 -5.63 -0.41
CA PRO A 1027 -18.41 -4.94 0.84
C PRO A 1027 -17.19 -4.90 1.76
N TYR A 1028 -16.17 -5.72 1.51
CA TYR A 1028 -14.88 -5.64 2.20
C TYR A 1028 -14.26 -4.24 2.11
N TYR A 1029 -14.35 -3.60 0.93
CA TYR A 1029 -13.84 -2.25 0.74
C TYR A 1029 -14.74 -1.21 1.44
N LEU A 1030 -16.07 -1.35 1.37
CA LEU A 1030 -16.97 -0.48 2.12
C LEU A 1030 -16.77 -0.62 3.65
N ASN A 1031 -16.43 -1.82 4.13
CA ASN A 1031 -16.08 -2.08 5.52
C ASN A 1031 -14.77 -1.40 5.93
N ALA A 1032 -13.75 -1.43 5.07
CA ALA A 1032 -12.53 -0.65 5.25
C ALA A 1032 -12.84 0.85 5.42
N ALA A 1033 -13.69 1.40 4.54
CA ALA A 1033 -14.12 2.80 4.63
C ALA A 1033 -14.86 3.10 5.95
N ARG A 1034 -15.72 2.20 6.44
CA ARG A 1034 -16.39 2.34 7.74
C ARG A 1034 -15.40 2.47 8.90
N ILE A 1035 -14.34 1.65 8.93
CA ILE A 1035 -13.31 1.72 9.98
C ILE A 1035 -12.61 3.09 9.97
N ILE A 1036 -12.26 3.59 8.78
CA ILE A 1036 -11.61 4.89 8.61
C ILE A 1036 -12.54 6.03 9.04
N VAL A 1037 -13.81 5.99 8.62
CA VAL A 1037 -14.81 7.02 8.97
C VAL A 1037 -15.09 7.07 10.46
N GLU A 1038 -15.27 5.93 11.13
CA GLU A 1038 -15.51 5.92 12.58
C GLU A 1038 -14.38 6.64 13.32
N ARG A 1039 -13.11 6.35 12.98
CA ARG A 1039 -11.96 7.04 13.59
C ARG A 1039 -11.88 8.52 13.18
N THR A 1040 -12.29 8.88 11.97
CA THR A 1040 -12.33 10.26 11.49
C THR A 1040 -13.35 11.11 12.25
N LEU A 1041 -14.55 10.56 12.47
CA LEU A 1041 -15.62 11.22 13.22
C LEU A 1041 -15.25 11.36 14.70
N GLU A 1042 -14.62 10.33 15.28
CA GLU A 1042 -14.15 10.37 16.67
C GLU A 1042 -13.18 11.55 16.93
N ARG A 1043 -12.42 11.98 15.91
CA ARG A 1043 -11.38 13.03 16.02
C ARG A 1043 -11.87 14.44 15.73
N GLN A 1044 -13.13 14.61 15.35
CA GLN A 1044 -13.68 15.92 15.06
C GLN A 1044 -13.86 16.75 16.34
N THR A 1045 -13.25 17.92 16.41
CA THR A 1045 -13.23 18.76 17.62
C THR A 1045 -14.58 19.38 17.99
N PRO A 1046 -14.77 19.81 19.26
CA PRO A 1046 -15.94 20.59 19.66
C PRO A 1046 -16.07 21.85 18.80
N GLY A 1047 -17.25 22.07 18.22
CA GLY A 1047 -17.49 23.15 17.26
C GLY A 1047 -17.38 22.75 15.78
N GLY A 1048 -16.90 21.55 15.49
CA GLY A 1048 -16.69 21.02 14.15
C GLY A 1048 -15.23 21.08 13.69
N GLY A 1049 -14.95 20.48 12.54
CA GLY A 1049 -13.61 20.45 11.95
C GLY A 1049 -12.63 19.54 12.68
N TRP A 1050 -11.36 19.62 12.32
CA TRP A 1050 -10.29 18.80 12.89
C TRP A 1050 -9.15 19.74 13.27
N HIS A 1051 -8.83 19.89 14.57
CA HIS A 1051 -7.74 20.76 15.00
C HIS A 1051 -6.60 19.94 15.60
N ARG A 1052 -5.43 20.07 14.99
CA ARG A 1052 -4.19 19.44 15.45
C ARG A 1052 -3.17 20.48 15.86
N GLN A 1053 -2.14 20.05 16.58
CA GLN A 1053 -0.92 20.85 16.63
C GLN A 1053 -0.25 20.89 15.25
N MET A 1054 0.03 22.09 14.76
CA MET A 1054 0.75 22.28 13.51
C MET A 1054 2.25 22.02 13.70
N VAL A 1055 2.89 21.63 12.60
CA VAL A 1055 4.24 21.07 12.56
C VAL A 1055 5.23 22.12 12.03
N PRO A 1056 6.55 21.96 12.26
CA PRO A 1056 7.54 22.81 11.60
C PRO A 1056 7.30 22.82 10.08
N GLY A 1057 7.20 24.01 9.47
CA GLY A 1057 6.79 24.16 8.07
C GLY A 1057 5.30 24.49 7.86
N HIS A 1058 4.43 24.08 8.78
CA HIS A 1058 3.01 24.44 8.78
C HIS A 1058 2.72 25.62 9.73
N CYS A 1059 3.55 25.80 10.76
CA CYS A 1059 3.55 26.97 11.63
C CYS A 1059 4.95 27.17 12.22
N TYR A 1060 5.49 28.39 12.09
CA TYR A 1060 6.78 28.78 12.69
C TYR A 1060 6.62 29.61 13.98
N CYS A 1061 5.39 29.81 14.47
CA CYS A 1061 5.15 30.48 15.75
C CYS A 1061 5.45 29.55 16.92
N MET A 1062 5.86 30.11 18.07
CA MET A 1062 6.04 29.37 19.33
C MET A 1062 5.21 30.04 20.43
N PRO A 1063 4.34 29.29 21.15
CA PRO A 1063 3.93 27.92 20.84
C PRO A 1063 3.27 27.83 19.45
N ARG A 1064 3.39 26.67 18.79
CA ARG A 1064 2.78 26.47 17.46
C ARG A 1064 1.25 26.53 17.59
N HIS A 1065 0.60 27.26 16.68
CA HIS A 1065 -0.86 27.34 16.63
C HIS A 1065 -1.47 25.96 16.33
N ARG A 1066 -2.74 25.80 16.68
CA ARG A 1066 -3.55 24.62 16.33
C ARG A 1066 -4.48 24.93 15.15
N GLY A 1067 -4.84 23.92 14.38
CA GLY A 1067 -5.70 24.02 13.21
C GLY A 1067 -5.28 23.01 12.14
N GLU A 1068 -5.50 23.28 10.86
CA GLU A 1068 -5.20 22.34 9.76
C GLU A 1068 -4.58 22.99 8.53
N ALA A 1069 -4.14 22.16 7.58
CA ALA A 1069 -3.75 22.59 6.24
C ALA A 1069 -4.94 22.52 5.26
N ASN A 1070 -5.10 23.53 4.40
CA ASN A 1070 -6.27 23.67 3.52
C ASN A 1070 -6.51 22.45 2.61
N PHE A 1071 -5.45 21.96 1.98
CA PHE A 1071 -5.52 20.89 1.00
C PHE A 1071 -5.80 19.54 1.67
N MET A 1072 -5.28 19.33 2.89
CA MET A 1072 -5.54 18.11 3.65
C MET A 1072 -7.03 18.04 4.03
N MET A 1073 -7.62 19.16 4.45
CA MET A 1073 -9.07 19.29 4.70
C MET A 1073 -9.88 19.02 3.42
N GLY A 1074 -9.43 19.56 2.28
CA GLY A 1074 -10.04 19.31 0.97
C GLY A 1074 -10.04 17.82 0.60
N VAL A 1075 -8.91 17.13 0.74
CA VAL A 1075 -8.79 15.69 0.46
C VAL A 1075 -9.70 14.87 1.37
N LEU A 1076 -9.73 15.17 2.67
CA LEU A 1076 -10.64 14.49 3.62
C LEU A 1076 -12.10 14.69 3.23
N ALA A 1077 -12.48 15.94 2.90
CA ALA A 1077 -13.84 16.28 2.53
C ALA A 1077 -14.30 15.51 1.28
N ASN A 1078 -13.43 15.36 0.27
CA ASN A 1078 -13.74 14.57 -0.91
C ASN A 1078 -13.96 13.09 -0.55
N GLY A 1079 -13.06 12.48 0.26
CA GLY A 1079 -13.23 11.10 0.71
C GLY A 1079 -14.52 10.86 1.51
N LEU A 1080 -14.86 11.79 2.41
CA LEU A 1080 -16.10 11.76 3.20
C LEU A 1080 -17.35 11.97 2.35
N ALA A 1081 -17.30 12.86 1.35
CA ALA A 1081 -18.40 13.07 0.41
C ALA A 1081 -18.68 11.81 -0.43
N GLU A 1082 -17.62 11.13 -0.87
CA GLU A 1082 -17.76 9.85 -1.57
C GLU A 1082 -18.36 8.76 -0.66
N TYR A 1083 -17.93 8.69 0.61
CA TYR A 1083 -18.52 7.76 1.58
C TYR A 1083 -20.00 8.06 1.86
N TYR A 1084 -20.35 9.35 2.01
CA TYR A 1084 -21.73 9.76 2.20
C TYR A 1084 -22.60 9.39 1.00
N ARG A 1085 -22.08 9.51 -0.24
CA ARG A 1085 -22.79 9.09 -1.44
C ARG A 1085 -23.16 7.60 -1.43
N GLU A 1086 -22.30 6.75 -0.89
CA GLU A 1086 -22.56 5.30 -0.80
C GLU A 1086 -23.42 4.89 0.40
N THR A 1087 -23.43 5.67 1.48
CA THR A 1087 -24.03 5.24 2.76
C THR A 1087 -25.15 6.12 3.30
N SER A 1088 -25.23 7.38 2.87
CA SER A 1088 -26.12 8.41 3.40
C SER A 1088 -25.99 8.62 4.92
N ASP A 1089 -24.83 8.34 5.53
CA ASP A 1089 -24.59 8.52 6.96
C ASP A 1089 -24.62 10.00 7.35
N GLN A 1090 -25.68 10.41 8.05
CA GLN A 1090 -25.89 11.81 8.43
C GLN A 1090 -24.82 12.36 9.37
N ARG A 1091 -24.11 11.51 10.12
CA ARG A 1091 -22.98 11.95 10.96
C ARG A 1091 -21.85 12.54 10.10
N VAL A 1092 -21.63 11.96 8.92
CA VAL A 1092 -20.63 12.43 7.95
C VAL A 1092 -21.03 13.77 7.34
N ALA A 1093 -22.30 13.96 7.00
CA ALA A 1093 -22.81 15.25 6.52
C ALA A 1093 -22.59 16.37 7.56
N GLN A 1094 -22.89 16.10 8.84
CA GLN A 1094 -22.63 17.07 9.92
C GLN A 1094 -21.14 17.35 10.08
N ALA A 1095 -20.29 16.33 9.96
CA ALA A 1095 -18.85 16.52 10.07
C ALA A 1095 -18.28 17.39 8.93
N LEU A 1096 -18.78 17.22 7.70
CA LEU A 1096 -18.43 18.04 6.54
C LEU A 1096 -18.84 19.50 6.73
N LEU A 1097 -20.05 19.76 7.24
CA LEU A 1097 -20.49 21.12 7.58
C LEU A 1097 -19.59 21.75 8.66
N GLY A 1098 -19.20 20.98 9.69
CA GLY A 1098 -18.27 21.43 10.71
C GLY A 1098 -16.89 21.81 10.15
N GLY A 1099 -16.34 20.99 9.26
CA GLY A 1099 -15.07 21.30 8.61
C GLY A 1099 -15.15 22.50 7.65
N ALA A 1100 -16.27 22.71 6.95
CA ALA A 1100 -16.46 23.87 6.09
C ALA A 1100 -16.50 25.18 6.91
N LYS A 1101 -17.11 25.14 8.11
CA LYS A 1101 -17.04 26.26 9.08
C LYS A 1101 -15.60 26.59 9.46
N GLN A 1102 -14.79 25.59 9.78
CA GLN A 1102 -13.37 25.78 10.10
C GLN A 1102 -12.60 26.41 8.91
N VAL A 1103 -12.80 25.88 7.69
CA VAL A 1103 -12.15 26.40 6.48
C VAL A 1103 -12.46 27.88 6.27
N VAL A 1104 -13.74 28.26 6.34
CA VAL A 1104 -14.14 29.67 6.16
C VAL A 1104 -13.60 30.55 7.30
N ALA A 1105 -13.67 30.10 8.55
CA ALA A 1105 -13.28 30.90 9.70
C ALA A 1105 -11.76 31.11 9.80
N GLU A 1106 -10.95 30.10 9.46
CA GLU A 1106 -9.51 30.10 9.75
C GLU A 1106 -8.62 30.28 8.51
N LEU A 1107 -9.08 29.81 7.34
CA LEU A 1107 -8.25 29.68 6.15
C LEU A 1107 -8.61 30.67 5.04
N TRP A 1108 -9.86 31.07 4.89
CA TRP A 1108 -10.27 31.98 3.82
C TRP A 1108 -9.64 33.38 3.98
N VAL A 1109 -9.13 33.94 2.89
CA VAL A 1109 -8.56 35.30 2.82
C VAL A 1109 -9.24 36.07 1.70
N GLU A 1110 -10.13 36.98 2.08
CA GLU A 1110 -10.97 37.79 1.20
C GLU A 1110 -10.18 38.49 0.09
N ASP A 1111 -9.13 39.22 0.46
CA ASP A 1111 -8.32 40.03 -0.48
C ASP A 1111 -7.56 39.18 -1.50
N ALA A 1112 -7.27 37.92 -1.16
CA ALA A 1112 -6.55 37.00 -2.04
C ALA A 1112 -7.49 36.20 -2.96
N ASN A 1113 -8.80 36.20 -2.68
CA ASN A 1113 -9.75 35.21 -3.21
C ASN A 1113 -9.17 33.78 -3.10
N GLY A 1114 -8.55 33.48 -1.97
CA GLY A 1114 -7.83 32.23 -1.77
C GLY A 1114 -7.69 31.84 -0.31
N PHE A 1115 -7.01 30.73 -0.07
CA PHE A 1115 -6.89 30.15 1.27
C PHE A 1115 -5.46 30.28 1.78
N ARG A 1116 -5.29 30.46 3.09
CA ARG A 1116 -4.01 30.25 3.77
C ARG A 1116 -3.61 28.79 3.64
N TYR A 1117 -2.31 28.53 3.54
CA TYR A 1117 -1.79 27.16 3.50
C TYR A 1117 -2.21 26.36 4.75
N THR A 1118 -2.21 27.03 5.90
CA THR A 1118 -2.64 26.47 7.19
C THR A 1118 -3.42 27.48 8.02
N SER A 1119 -4.08 27.02 9.09
CA SER A 1119 -4.81 27.87 10.06
C SER A 1119 -3.91 28.87 10.82
N CYS A 1120 -2.58 28.84 10.61
CA CYS A 1120 -1.69 29.82 11.21
C CYS A 1120 -2.02 31.22 10.68
N PRO A 1121 -2.39 32.20 11.53
CA PRO A 1121 -2.81 33.53 11.08
C PRO A 1121 -1.68 34.33 10.41
N LYS A 1122 -0.40 33.91 10.58
CA LYS A 1122 0.76 34.50 9.90
C LYS A 1122 0.95 34.00 8.45
N MET A 1123 0.22 32.97 8.03
CA MET A 1123 0.27 32.50 6.64
C MET A 1123 -0.54 33.42 5.73
N LYS A 1124 -0.02 33.66 4.52
CA LYS A 1124 -0.69 34.45 3.50
C LYS A 1124 -1.68 33.57 2.72
N GLY A 1125 -2.75 34.19 2.23
CA GLY A 1125 -3.64 33.55 1.26
C GLY A 1125 -2.93 33.38 -0.09
N TYR A 1126 -3.22 32.27 -0.78
CA TYR A 1126 -2.76 31.98 -2.14
C TYR A 1126 -3.82 31.16 -2.87
N ILE A 1127 -3.70 31.04 -4.19
CA ILE A 1127 -4.75 30.50 -5.06
C ILE A 1127 -4.47 29.08 -5.58
N ALA A 1128 -3.25 28.55 -5.40
CA ALA A 1128 -2.83 27.32 -6.08
C ALA A 1128 -3.58 26.05 -5.59
N ASN A 1129 -4.10 26.02 -4.36
CA ASN A 1129 -4.89 24.89 -3.83
C ASN A 1129 -6.37 25.24 -3.63
N ASN A 1130 -6.85 26.28 -4.31
CA ASN A 1130 -8.25 26.68 -4.24
C ASN A 1130 -9.18 25.55 -4.69
N ASP A 1131 -8.79 24.78 -5.71
CA ASP A 1131 -9.52 23.63 -6.23
C ASP A 1131 -9.77 22.56 -5.16
N MET A 1132 -8.74 22.17 -4.42
CA MET A 1132 -8.85 21.11 -3.41
C MET A 1132 -9.81 21.50 -2.29
N THR A 1133 -9.83 22.78 -1.91
CA THR A 1133 -10.63 23.29 -0.79
C THR A 1133 -12.05 23.67 -1.21
N ALA A 1134 -12.23 24.21 -2.42
CA ALA A 1134 -13.53 24.66 -2.93
C ALA A 1134 -14.55 23.52 -3.01
N GLY A 1135 -14.12 22.29 -3.30
CA GLY A 1135 -15.01 21.12 -3.32
C GLY A 1135 -15.75 20.90 -2.00
N MET A 1136 -15.08 21.12 -0.87
CA MET A 1136 -15.70 21.04 0.45
C MET A 1136 -16.82 22.07 0.63
N LEU A 1137 -16.59 23.30 0.16
CA LEU A 1137 -17.53 24.41 0.31
C LEU A 1137 -18.75 24.24 -0.60
N PHE A 1138 -18.56 23.80 -1.85
CA PHE A 1138 -19.69 23.44 -2.73
C PHE A 1138 -20.55 22.33 -2.12
N TYR A 1139 -19.90 21.31 -1.55
CA TYR A 1139 -20.63 20.22 -0.91
C TYR A 1139 -21.36 20.68 0.36
N ALA A 1140 -20.73 21.52 1.18
CA ALA A 1140 -21.36 22.11 2.37
C ALA A 1140 -22.57 22.99 2.01
N TYR A 1141 -22.49 23.77 0.94
CA TYR A 1141 -23.64 24.51 0.40
C TYR A 1141 -24.78 23.56 0.02
N ARG A 1142 -24.49 22.46 -0.68
CA ARG A 1142 -25.52 21.46 -1.05
C ARG A 1142 -26.18 20.79 0.16
N LEU A 1143 -25.42 20.57 1.23
CA LEU A 1143 -25.95 19.94 2.45
C LEU A 1143 -26.74 20.92 3.32
N GLY A 1144 -26.26 22.16 3.47
CA GLY A 1144 -26.77 23.12 4.47
C GLY A 1144 -27.54 24.32 3.91
N GLY A 1145 -27.44 24.60 2.61
CA GLY A 1145 -28.10 25.73 1.94
C GLY A 1145 -27.50 27.12 2.20
N ASP A 1146 -26.40 27.23 2.97
CA ASP A 1146 -25.76 28.51 3.26
C ASP A 1146 -24.95 29.01 2.05
N ARG A 1147 -25.49 30.04 1.38
CA ARG A 1147 -24.93 30.61 0.14
C ARG A 1147 -23.53 31.19 0.32
N GLN A 1148 -23.11 31.53 1.54
CA GLN A 1148 -21.75 32.01 1.80
C GLN A 1148 -20.70 30.99 1.30
N TYR A 1149 -20.94 29.69 1.49
CA TYR A 1149 -20.02 28.66 1.04
C TYR A 1149 -19.90 28.61 -0.49
N ALA A 1150 -21.02 28.71 -1.19
CA ALA A 1150 -21.04 28.75 -2.66
C ALA A 1150 -20.32 29.99 -3.20
N ASP A 1151 -20.59 31.17 -2.63
CA ASP A 1151 -20.00 32.43 -3.10
C ASP A 1151 -18.48 32.44 -2.91
N ILE A 1152 -17.97 31.92 -1.77
CA ILE A 1152 -16.53 31.76 -1.53
C ILE A 1152 -15.93 30.76 -2.52
N ALA A 1153 -16.55 29.60 -2.72
CA ALA A 1153 -16.06 28.57 -3.62
C ALA A 1153 -15.98 29.06 -5.08
N MET A 1154 -17.00 29.80 -5.54
CA MET A 1154 -17.03 30.42 -6.87
C MET A 1154 -15.88 31.42 -7.05
N ARG A 1155 -15.64 32.29 -6.06
CA ARG A 1155 -14.52 33.25 -6.09
C ARG A 1155 -13.17 32.56 -6.11
N ALA A 1156 -13.00 31.53 -5.27
CA ALA A 1156 -11.78 30.74 -5.20
C ALA A 1156 -11.47 30.06 -6.55
N MET A 1157 -12.47 29.43 -7.17
CA MET A 1157 -12.28 28.73 -8.45
C MET A 1157 -11.98 29.68 -9.61
N LYS A 1158 -12.65 30.84 -9.67
CA LYS A 1158 -12.34 31.85 -10.68
C LYS A 1158 -10.88 32.31 -10.58
N ALA A 1159 -10.41 32.59 -9.36
CA ALA A 1159 -9.01 32.93 -9.13
C ALA A 1159 -8.05 31.77 -9.46
N ALA A 1160 -8.47 30.51 -9.24
CA ALA A 1160 -7.68 29.33 -9.61
C ALA A 1160 -7.48 29.21 -11.13
N PHE A 1161 -8.52 29.49 -11.93
CA PHE A 1161 -8.41 29.47 -13.40
C PHE A 1161 -7.55 30.61 -13.95
N ASP A 1162 -7.51 31.76 -13.29
CA ASP A 1162 -6.69 32.90 -13.73
C ASP A 1162 -5.17 32.65 -13.55
N GLY A 1163 -4.76 31.67 -12.72
CA GLY A 1163 -3.34 31.33 -12.61
C GLY A 1163 -2.91 30.36 -11.52
N GLY A 1164 -3.85 29.78 -10.77
CA GLY A 1164 -3.60 28.78 -9.72
C GLY A 1164 -3.39 27.36 -10.25
N ILE A 1165 -4.04 26.99 -11.35
CA ILE A 1165 -3.96 25.65 -11.94
C ILE A 1165 -2.91 25.62 -13.06
N ARG A 1166 -1.82 24.86 -12.87
CA ARG A 1166 -0.71 24.76 -13.84
C ARG A 1166 -0.13 23.36 -14.02
N SER A 1167 -0.63 22.39 -13.27
CA SER A 1167 -0.14 21.00 -13.25
C SER A 1167 -1.32 20.04 -13.40
N ILE A 1168 -1.03 18.85 -13.93
CA ILE A 1168 -1.99 17.76 -14.12
C ILE A 1168 -2.67 17.34 -12.81
N SER A 1169 -1.97 17.45 -11.67
CA SER A 1169 -2.50 17.09 -10.33
C SER A 1169 -3.81 17.82 -9.97
N HIS A 1170 -4.00 19.05 -10.45
CA HIS A 1170 -5.21 19.84 -10.20
C HIS A 1170 -6.41 19.41 -11.06
N LEU A 1171 -6.15 18.77 -12.21
CA LEU A 1171 -7.21 18.35 -13.12
C LEU A 1171 -7.99 17.14 -12.60
N ARG A 1172 -7.57 16.49 -11.50
CA ARG A 1172 -8.36 15.41 -10.87
C ARG A 1172 -9.66 15.91 -10.23
N TRP A 1173 -9.63 17.10 -9.62
CA TRP A 1173 -10.77 17.64 -8.86
C TRP A 1173 -11.68 18.48 -9.73
N THR A 1174 -11.04 19.27 -10.58
CA THR A 1174 -11.66 20.39 -11.29
C THR A 1174 -12.88 20.02 -12.15
N PRO A 1175 -12.93 18.85 -12.83
CA PRO A 1175 -14.14 18.39 -13.54
C PRO A 1175 -15.42 18.42 -12.70
N ARG A 1176 -15.34 18.02 -11.43
CA ARG A 1176 -16.49 18.02 -10.50
C ARG A 1176 -16.80 19.42 -9.98
N LEU A 1177 -15.75 20.21 -9.75
CA LEU A 1177 -15.91 21.60 -9.29
C LEU A 1177 -16.66 22.43 -10.32
N ILE A 1178 -16.38 22.25 -11.61
CA ILE A 1178 -17.08 22.94 -12.70
C ILE A 1178 -18.55 22.54 -12.76
N TYR A 1179 -18.87 21.26 -12.54
CA TYR A 1179 -20.25 20.83 -12.40
C TYR A 1179 -20.96 21.58 -11.25
N HIS A 1180 -20.32 21.72 -10.09
CA HIS A 1180 -20.88 22.47 -8.98
C HIS A 1180 -21.00 23.98 -9.27
N MET A 1181 -20.01 24.58 -9.93
CA MET A 1181 -20.05 25.98 -10.33
C MET A 1181 -21.23 26.27 -11.26
N ASP A 1182 -21.47 25.41 -12.24
CA ASP A 1182 -22.57 25.55 -13.18
C ASP A 1182 -23.94 25.42 -12.49
N ARG A 1183 -24.08 24.50 -11.52
CA ARG A 1183 -25.30 24.40 -10.70
C ARG A 1183 -25.55 25.66 -9.88
N VAL A 1184 -24.53 26.17 -9.19
CA VAL A 1184 -24.64 27.43 -8.43
C VAL A 1184 -25.03 28.58 -9.35
N ALA A 1185 -24.46 28.68 -10.55
CA ALA A 1185 -24.80 29.70 -11.53
C ALA A 1185 -26.27 29.60 -12.01
N ARG A 1186 -26.85 28.39 -12.03
CA ARG A 1186 -28.26 28.14 -12.33
C ARG A 1186 -29.21 28.35 -11.14
N GLY A 1187 -28.68 28.59 -9.94
CA GLY A 1187 -29.46 28.73 -8.71
C GLY A 1187 -29.95 27.40 -8.13
N GLU A 1188 -29.28 26.29 -8.48
CA GLU A 1188 -29.60 24.91 -8.05
C GLU A 1188 -28.84 24.43 -6.81
#